data_AF-A0A9D8F9F6-F1
#
_entry.id   AF-A0A9D8F9F6-F1
#
_cell.length_a   1.000
_cell.length_b   1.000
_cell.length_c   1.000
_cell.angle_alpha   90.00
_cell.angle_beta   90.00
_cell.angle_gamma   90.00
#
_symmetry.space_group_name_H-M   'P 1'
#
loop_
_entity.id
_entity.type
_entity.pdbx_description
1 polymer ?
#
loop_
_entity_poly.entity_id
_entity_poly.type
_entity_poly.pdbx_seq_one_letter_code
_entity_poly.pdbx_strand_id
1 'polypeptide(L)'
;PVMQVGRVRPGAPPEHDVLHPVGGGLGQARPTNNIGIHGRTHGLTSLRRQVLTWTPPERSTLPLMQTPFSNRQCFPPSARIPHSWRLRSALARALLPLLLGTLTPGVSSAPSRVHDLSLLVSPKLPCVWPVGMMPHSVTPVMTFGPGAYHRDLIAIDEHTGTQWDAPAHFVPPPDSGLPGAGPMGLVTSEKVPAWQFCGEACVIDVTPQRDQATNGGSFLITPSLVQAWEQKHRPLGFGDAVLFRSGYSDRYYQAFPGGERFVQTALRKQTPGWPAPVADTMTYLGSRGVKMLGLDGASMGPLPDLAVATHQAGGKLGMIWTECLTGLGPLPSTGAFHAFLPAKHAGGSGGECRALAITEPRLAARLIKSAREKRVADLSVTLDEDLPVTWPGHGPGEEAPRYIAKTLNPFSKLRGPYFARTHLMDAQVGTHVVPPSFSLPPQGFKNSQYSAEVRNTLAEYERLHGPRRFSDLTVEKLPLESMMGEARVIDVSSLTGTTQPKDWPASPAITVEHLAADESRHGPIRPGDVVLFRSGYTDRHFATLPELPQVDRLMAAPLSGTAEGWPSPTLEAIEYLARKGVRCVGTDAPNLGGANPKKALMLYWLAASRGVLPVEFLTNLKSIPEKGAYFIFAPIKIAGARGGYGRAIALY
;
A
#
# COMPACT_ATOMS: atom_id res chain seq x y z
N PRO A 1 -55.27 0.11 -1.39
CA PRO A 1 -55.64 -1.02 -0.49
C PRO A 1 -55.69 -2.35 -1.25
N VAL A 2 -54.74 -3.28 -0.97
CA VAL A 2 -54.80 -4.74 -1.27
C VAL A 2 -54.75 -5.11 -2.78
N MET A 3 -54.10 -6.13 -3.35
CA MET A 3 -53.08 -7.15 -3.05
C MET A 3 -52.61 -7.72 -4.42
N GLN A 4 -51.43 -8.37 -4.40
CA GLN A 4 -51.01 -9.58 -5.15
C GLN A 4 -50.84 -9.62 -6.69
N VAL A 5 -49.56 -9.73 -7.08
CA VAL A 5 -48.85 -10.85 -7.76
C VAL A 5 -49.58 -11.75 -8.78
N GLY A 6 -48.96 -11.91 -9.96
CA GLY A 6 -49.08 -13.10 -10.83
C GLY A 6 -47.92 -13.26 -11.82
N ARG A 7 -47.28 -14.45 -11.86
CA ARG A 7 -46.22 -14.92 -12.81
C ARG A 7 -46.85 -15.25 -14.19
N VAL A 8 -46.12 -15.43 -15.31
CA VAL A 8 -45.40 -16.64 -15.80
C VAL A 8 -44.76 -16.36 -17.20
N ARG A 9 -43.69 -17.08 -17.58
CA ARG A 9 -42.93 -17.11 -18.88
C ARG A 9 -43.75 -17.80 -20.03
N PRO A 10 -43.22 -18.34 -21.19
CA PRO A 10 -41.93 -18.26 -21.93
C PRO A 10 -42.07 -18.14 -23.50
N GLY A 11 -40.96 -18.18 -24.27
CA GLY A 11 -40.91 -18.77 -25.63
C GLY A 11 -40.28 -17.95 -26.77
N ALA A 12 -39.25 -18.51 -27.44
CA ALA A 12 -38.66 -18.11 -28.73
C ALA A 12 -39.37 -18.84 -29.91
N PRO A 13 -38.91 -18.92 -31.19
CA PRO A 13 -37.98 -18.16 -32.07
C PRO A 13 -38.69 -17.88 -33.47
N PRO A 14 -38.16 -18.03 -34.72
CA PRO A 14 -36.82 -17.86 -35.35
C PRO A 14 -36.80 -17.08 -36.73
N GLU A 15 -35.58 -16.91 -37.30
CA GLU A 15 -35.16 -17.05 -38.73
C GLU A 15 -35.42 -16.03 -39.89
N HIS A 16 -34.30 -15.76 -40.62
CA HIS A 16 -34.07 -15.60 -42.10
C HIS A 16 -34.84 -14.51 -42.90
N ASP A 17 -34.32 -13.81 -43.94
CA ASP A 17 -33.17 -13.98 -44.84
C ASP A 17 -32.81 -12.67 -45.59
N VAL A 18 -31.51 -12.57 -45.92
CA VAL A 18 -30.78 -12.03 -47.09
C VAL A 18 -31.52 -11.20 -48.17
N LEU A 19 -30.93 -10.05 -48.58
CA LEU A 19 -30.45 -9.71 -49.95
C LEU A 19 -30.09 -8.20 -50.11
N HIS A 20 -28.83 -7.93 -50.48
CA HIS A 20 -28.34 -6.70 -51.17
C HIS A 20 -28.82 -6.72 -52.66
N PRO A 21 -28.65 -5.69 -53.55
CA PRO A 21 -27.58 -4.67 -53.61
C PRO A 21 -27.92 -3.29 -54.29
N VAL A 22 -26.86 -2.47 -54.51
CA VAL A 22 -26.70 -1.34 -55.48
C VAL A 22 -27.49 -0.06 -55.16
N GLY A 23 -26.97 1.18 -55.20
CA GLY A 23 -25.73 1.79 -55.70
C GLY A 23 -26.09 3.20 -56.21
N GLY A 24 -25.18 4.17 -56.04
CA GLY A 24 -25.33 5.58 -56.48
C GLY A 24 -25.55 6.53 -55.30
N GLY A 25 -24.85 7.64 -55.12
CA GLY A 25 -23.98 8.40 -56.01
C GLY A 25 -24.18 9.88 -55.65
N LEU A 26 -23.12 10.49 -55.08
CA LEU A 26 -22.71 11.91 -55.09
C LEU A 26 -23.78 13.03 -55.24
N GLY A 27 -23.72 14.05 -54.37
CA GLY A 27 -24.23 15.38 -54.75
C GLY A 27 -24.52 16.39 -53.64
N GLN A 28 -23.49 17.16 -53.27
CA GLN A 28 -23.43 18.57 -52.84
C GLN A 28 -24.66 19.37 -52.32
N ALA A 29 -24.36 20.12 -51.25
CA ALA A 29 -24.65 21.56 -50.98
C ALA A 29 -26.06 22.05 -50.59
N ARG A 30 -26.17 22.49 -49.30
CA ARG A 30 -26.68 23.78 -48.71
C ARG A 30 -28.01 24.40 -49.23
N PRO A 31 -28.66 25.37 -48.52
CA PRO A 31 -28.71 25.75 -47.09
C PRO A 31 -30.15 26.11 -46.57
N THR A 32 -30.23 26.66 -45.34
CA THR A 32 -31.27 27.55 -44.76
C THR A 32 -32.67 26.94 -44.52
N ASN A 33 -33.35 27.09 -43.38
CA ASN A 33 -33.76 28.31 -42.68
C ASN A 33 -34.55 27.96 -41.39
N ASN A 34 -34.49 28.85 -40.39
CA ASN A 34 -35.51 29.33 -39.42
C ASN A 34 -36.60 28.35 -38.89
N ILE A 35 -37.03 28.39 -37.63
CA ILE A 35 -37.72 29.46 -36.89
C ILE A 35 -37.70 29.06 -35.39
N GLY A 36 -37.20 29.88 -34.46
CA GLY A 36 -38.01 30.75 -33.55
C GLY A 36 -38.10 30.12 -32.15
N ILE A 37 -38.32 30.78 -31.00
CA ILE A 37 -38.88 32.09 -30.64
C ILE A 37 -38.51 32.40 -29.16
N HIS A 38 -38.25 33.70 -28.87
CA HIS A 38 -38.33 34.49 -27.61
C HIS A 38 -37.56 34.09 -26.31
N GLY A 39 -36.97 35.03 -25.54
CA GLY A 39 -37.02 36.49 -25.66
C GLY A 39 -36.30 37.26 -24.54
N ARG A 40 -36.42 38.60 -24.69
CA ARG A 40 -36.22 39.71 -23.74
C ARG A 40 -34.79 40.05 -23.28
N THR A 41 -34.30 41.09 -23.96
CA THR A 41 -33.21 42.01 -23.62
C THR A 41 -33.60 43.00 -22.52
N HIS A 42 -32.66 43.32 -21.61
CA HIS A 42 -32.53 44.63 -20.95
C HIS A 42 -31.05 44.88 -20.55
N GLY A 43 -30.53 46.04 -20.97
CA GLY A 43 -29.49 46.81 -20.27
C GLY A 43 -28.03 46.34 -20.32
N LEU A 44 -27.27 46.76 -21.34
CA LEU A 44 -25.80 46.78 -21.31
C LEU A 44 -25.32 48.21 -21.06
N THR A 45 -24.85 48.50 -19.85
CA THR A 45 -23.99 49.64 -19.55
C THR A 45 -22.53 49.22 -19.64
N SER A 46 -21.74 50.08 -20.28
CA SER A 46 -20.32 49.93 -20.54
C SER A 46 -19.49 49.90 -19.25
N LEU A 47 -18.57 48.95 -19.13
CA LEU A 47 -17.38 49.08 -18.30
C LEU A 47 -16.16 48.67 -19.12
N ARG A 48 -15.32 49.67 -19.40
CA ARG A 48 -14.04 49.54 -20.11
C ARG A 48 -13.15 48.54 -19.37
N ARG A 49 -12.58 47.60 -20.13
CA ARG A 49 -11.46 46.75 -19.70
C ARG A 49 -10.27 47.64 -19.33
N GLN A 50 -9.88 47.64 -18.06
CA GLN A 50 -8.51 47.97 -17.69
C GLN A 50 -7.64 46.76 -18.03
N VAL A 51 -6.76 46.95 -19.01
CA VAL A 51 -5.66 46.03 -19.30
C VAL A 51 -4.56 46.32 -18.28
N LEU A 52 -4.35 45.41 -17.34
CA LEU A 52 -3.18 45.41 -16.47
C LEU A 52 -2.01 44.82 -17.27
N THR A 53 -1.16 45.69 -17.80
CA THR A 53 0.16 45.33 -18.33
C THR A 53 1.10 45.06 -17.16
N TRP A 54 1.56 43.82 -17.03
CA TRP A 54 2.60 43.43 -16.09
C TRP A 54 3.98 43.63 -16.75
N THR A 55 4.74 44.61 -16.25
CA THR A 55 6.15 44.83 -16.58
C THR A 55 7.04 44.16 -15.53
N PRO A 56 8.05 43.37 -15.92
CA PRO A 56 9.00 42.78 -14.97
C PRO A 56 10.00 43.84 -14.48
N PRO A 57 10.45 43.80 -13.21
CA PRO A 57 11.47 44.72 -12.75
C PRO A 57 12.86 44.32 -13.27
N GLU A 58 13.63 45.34 -13.65
CA GLU A 58 15.00 45.26 -14.14
C GLU A 58 15.98 44.67 -13.10
N ARG A 59 16.99 43.98 -13.61
CA ARG A 59 18.12 43.41 -12.87
C ARG A 59 18.95 44.52 -12.22
N SER A 60 19.00 44.55 -10.90
CA SER A 60 20.05 45.26 -10.16
C SER A 60 21.23 44.31 -9.90
N THR A 61 22.35 44.61 -10.54
CA THR A 61 23.66 44.00 -10.28
C THR A 61 24.37 44.76 -9.16
N LEU A 62 24.60 44.13 -8.01
CA LEU A 62 25.63 44.53 -7.04
C LEU A 62 26.29 43.29 -6.40
N PRO A 63 27.57 43.38 -5.99
CA PRO A 63 28.54 42.30 -6.10
C PRO A 63 28.66 41.41 -4.86
N LEU A 64 29.04 40.15 -5.10
CA LEU A 64 29.47 39.19 -4.09
C LEU A 64 30.79 39.63 -3.45
N MET A 65 30.73 40.12 -2.22
CA MET A 65 31.88 40.26 -1.33
C MET A 65 32.20 38.88 -0.75
N GLN A 66 33.28 38.27 -1.24
CA GLN A 66 33.97 37.16 -0.57
C GLN A 66 34.95 37.76 0.44
N THR A 67 34.84 37.38 1.71
CA THR A 67 35.92 37.55 2.69
C THR A 67 36.33 36.18 3.23
N PRO A 68 37.64 35.87 3.24
CA PRO A 68 38.17 34.65 3.80
C PRO A 68 38.49 34.87 5.28
N PHE A 69 38.00 33.99 6.16
CA PHE A 69 38.57 33.87 7.51
C PHE A 69 39.32 32.55 7.63
N SER A 70 40.64 32.69 7.64
CA SER A 70 41.56 31.69 8.18
C SER A 70 41.43 31.63 9.70
N ASN A 71 41.48 30.43 10.29
CA ASN A 71 42.28 30.26 11.49
C ASN A 71 42.79 28.83 11.63
N ARG A 72 44.09 28.75 11.90
CA ARG A 72 44.88 27.56 12.19
C ARG A 72 44.71 27.14 13.66
N GLN A 73 45.19 25.93 13.94
CA GLN A 73 45.72 25.42 15.24
C GLN A 73 44.66 25.01 16.29
N CYS A 74 44.75 23.91 17.04
CA CYS A 74 45.83 22.95 17.34
C CYS A 74 45.20 21.62 17.81
N PHE A 75 45.75 20.48 17.39
CA PHE A 75 45.56 19.16 18.04
C PHE A 75 46.79 18.87 18.92
N PRO A 76 46.65 18.46 20.18
CA PRO A 76 47.79 17.93 20.94
C PRO A 76 48.04 16.44 20.62
N PRO A 77 49.29 15.97 20.78
CA PRO A 77 49.75 14.72 20.19
C PRO A 77 49.51 13.49 21.05
N SER A 78 49.45 12.36 20.34
CA SER A 78 49.55 10.98 20.84
C SER A 78 50.75 10.75 21.75
N ALA A 79 50.51 10.24 22.95
CA ALA A 79 51.53 9.64 23.81
C ALA A 79 51.34 8.12 23.87
N ARG A 80 52.35 7.38 23.43
CA ARG A 80 52.52 5.94 23.64
C ARG A 80 52.88 5.68 25.09
N ILE A 81 52.32 4.64 25.72
CA ILE A 81 52.85 4.06 26.97
C ILE A 81 52.99 2.54 26.77
N PRO A 82 54.09 1.91 27.24
CA PRO A 82 54.42 0.52 26.94
C PRO A 82 53.83 -0.48 27.94
N HIS A 83 53.76 -1.74 27.51
CA HIS A 83 53.43 -2.90 28.32
C HIS A 83 54.49 -3.19 29.39
N SER A 84 54.08 -3.45 30.65
CA SER A 84 54.66 -4.50 31.49
C SER A 84 53.95 -4.70 32.85
N TRP A 85 53.65 -5.99 33.13
CA TRP A 85 53.69 -6.70 34.43
C TRP A 85 52.58 -6.53 35.50
N ARG A 86 51.72 -7.56 35.52
CA ARG A 86 51.34 -8.50 36.62
C ARG A 86 51.21 -8.03 38.10
N LEU A 87 50.04 -8.44 38.63
CA LEU A 87 49.75 -9.15 39.91
C LEU A 87 49.44 -8.37 41.22
N ARG A 88 48.22 -8.69 41.71
CA ARG A 88 47.72 -8.85 43.10
C ARG A 88 47.51 -7.59 43.97
N SER A 89 46.24 -7.35 44.32
CA SER A 89 45.72 -7.66 45.67
C SER A 89 44.23 -7.32 45.80
N ALA A 90 43.50 -8.25 46.42
CA ALA A 90 42.09 -8.16 46.76
C ALA A 90 41.81 -7.13 47.85
N LEU A 91 40.61 -6.54 47.85
CA LEU A 91 39.84 -6.27 49.07
C LEU A 91 38.37 -6.01 48.72
N ALA A 92 37.52 -6.75 49.41
CA ALA A 92 36.08 -6.81 49.25
C ALA A 92 35.38 -5.52 49.71
N ARG A 93 34.40 -5.07 48.92
CA ARG A 93 33.25 -4.33 49.41
C ARG A 93 32.00 -4.81 48.68
N ALA A 94 31.15 -5.49 49.45
CA ALA A 94 29.82 -5.91 49.05
C ALA A 94 28.93 -4.69 48.79
N LEU A 95 28.35 -4.63 47.60
CA LEU A 95 27.15 -3.84 47.30
C LEU A 95 26.26 -4.71 46.40
N LEU A 96 25.09 -5.06 46.93
CA LEU A 96 24.01 -5.77 46.27
C LEU A 96 23.55 -4.94 45.04
N PRO A 97 23.57 -5.46 43.80
CA PRO A 97 22.81 -4.85 42.73
C PRO A 97 21.40 -5.44 42.76
N LEU A 98 20.40 -4.58 43.02
CA LEU A 98 19.01 -4.86 42.66
C LEU A 98 18.97 -5.24 41.17
N LEU A 99 18.56 -6.48 40.87
CA LEU A 99 18.20 -6.91 39.53
C LEU A 99 16.92 -6.17 39.09
N LEU A 100 17.05 -4.95 38.58
CA LEU A 100 16.14 -4.46 37.56
C LEU A 100 16.47 -5.20 36.26
N GLY A 101 15.84 -6.36 36.07
CA GLY A 101 15.84 -7.04 34.79
C GLY A 101 15.19 -6.16 33.74
N THR A 102 16.00 -5.50 32.92
CA THR A 102 15.56 -4.96 31.64
C THR A 102 15.19 -6.15 30.75
N LEU A 103 13.91 -6.51 30.73
CA LEU A 103 13.34 -7.38 29.72
C LEU A 103 13.44 -6.65 28.37
N THR A 104 14.61 -6.72 27.75
CA THR A 104 14.71 -6.60 26.30
C THR A 104 13.97 -7.82 25.74
N PRO A 105 12.93 -7.66 24.90
CA PRO A 105 12.34 -8.80 24.23
C PRO A 105 13.44 -9.46 23.41
N GLY A 106 13.80 -10.69 23.77
CA GLY A 106 14.76 -11.48 23.04
C GLY A 106 14.27 -11.67 21.61
N VAL A 107 14.83 -10.91 20.68
CA VAL A 107 14.72 -11.19 19.25
C VAL A 107 15.42 -12.54 19.05
N SER A 108 14.65 -13.55 18.65
CA SER A 108 15.18 -14.84 18.22
C SER A 108 16.29 -14.60 17.19
N SER A 109 17.48 -15.17 17.41
CA SER A 109 18.65 -15.06 16.53
C SER A 109 18.55 -15.92 15.26
N ALA A 110 17.42 -16.59 15.04
CA ALA A 110 17.18 -17.27 13.79
C ALA A 110 16.99 -16.23 12.66
N PRO A 111 17.67 -16.38 11.51
CA PRO A 111 17.45 -15.49 10.38
C PRO A 111 15.95 -15.47 10.02
N SER A 112 15.39 -14.27 9.83
CA SER A 112 13.98 -14.14 9.46
C SER A 112 13.71 -14.93 8.18
N ARG A 113 12.63 -15.71 8.20
CA ARG A 113 12.18 -16.51 7.05
C ARG A 113 11.29 -15.70 6.11
N VAL A 114 11.03 -14.43 6.45
CA VAL A 114 10.29 -13.44 5.66
C VAL A 114 11.28 -12.42 5.10
N HIS A 115 11.34 -12.32 3.78
CA HIS A 115 12.20 -11.39 3.07
C HIS A 115 11.36 -10.23 2.55
N ASP A 116 11.71 -9.01 2.93
CA ASP A 116 11.12 -7.79 2.36
C ASP A 116 11.82 -7.47 1.04
N LEU A 117 11.08 -7.56 -0.06
CA LEU A 117 11.63 -7.40 -1.41
C LEU A 117 11.36 -6.01 -1.99
N SER A 118 11.06 -5.04 -1.13
CA SER A 118 10.61 -3.71 -1.51
C SER A 118 11.62 -2.61 -1.20
N LEU A 119 11.78 -1.71 -2.16
CA LEU A 119 12.54 -0.48 -2.06
C LEU A 119 11.89 0.49 -1.08
N LEU A 120 12.73 1.26 -0.39
CA LEU A 120 12.28 2.36 0.45
C LEU A 120 11.88 3.54 -0.43
N VAL A 121 10.62 3.96 -0.35
CA VAL A 121 10.15 5.19 -1.00
C VAL A 121 10.60 6.39 -0.19
N SER A 122 11.40 7.28 -0.79
CA SER A 122 11.89 8.51 -0.17
C SER A 122 12.26 9.54 -1.25
N PRO A 123 12.03 10.84 -1.03
CA PRO A 123 12.50 11.90 -1.94
C PRO A 123 14.02 11.93 -2.13
N LYS A 124 14.78 11.26 -1.25
CA LYS A 124 16.25 11.15 -1.33
C LYS A 124 16.74 10.00 -2.22
N LEU A 125 15.82 9.17 -2.71
CA LEU A 125 16.09 7.95 -3.47
C LEU A 125 15.45 8.04 -4.86
N PRO A 126 15.96 7.32 -5.88
CA PRO A 126 15.42 7.29 -7.23
C PRO A 126 14.15 6.42 -7.30
N CYS A 127 13.17 6.70 -6.44
CA CYS A 127 11.91 5.97 -6.32
C CYS A 127 10.86 6.38 -7.37
N VAL A 128 11.05 7.47 -8.09
CA VAL A 128 10.10 7.95 -9.10
C VAL A 128 10.81 8.02 -10.45
N TRP A 129 10.09 7.71 -11.52
CA TRP A 129 10.62 7.90 -12.87
C TRP A 129 10.96 9.38 -13.11
N PRO A 130 12.16 9.71 -13.63
CA PRO A 130 12.65 11.09 -13.66
C PRO A 130 11.89 12.04 -14.61
N VAL A 131 10.96 11.53 -15.43
CA VAL A 131 10.24 12.32 -16.45
C VAL A 131 8.74 12.00 -16.41
N GLY A 132 7.89 13.02 -16.28
CA GLY A 132 6.45 12.89 -16.52
C GLY A 132 5.60 12.33 -15.36
N MET A 133 6.22 11.89 -14.25
CA MET A 133 5.53 11.42 -13.04
C MET A 133 5.57 12.47 -11.93
N MET A 134 4.54 12.48 -11.07
CA MET A 134 4.52 13.36 -9.90
C MET A 134 5.57 12.90 -8.88
N PRO A 135 6.44 13.79 -8.38
CA PRO A 135 7.35 13.45 -7.31
C PRO A 135 6.58 13.04 -6.04
N HIS A 136 7.03 11.95 -5.42
CA HIS A 136 6.50 11.52 -4.14
C HIS A 136 6.76 12.56 -3.03
N SER A 137 5.74 12.81 -2.20
CA SER A 137 5.88 13.64 -1.00
C SER A 137 5.04 13.12 0.17
N VAL A 138 5.53 13.38 1.38
CA VAL A 138 4.83 13.15 2.64
C VAL A 138 4.82 14.47 3.41
N THR A 139 3.63 14.99 3.70
CA THR A 139 3.44 16.23 4.44
C THR A 139 2.66 15.96 5.72
N PRO A 140 3.26 16.15 6.91
CA PRO A 140 2.52 16.06 8.16
C PRO A 140 1.39 17.09 8.18
N VAL A 141 0.14 16.62 8.35
CA VAL A 141 -1.05 17.48 8.47
C VAL A 141 -1.53 17.58 9.92
N MET A 142 -1.09 16.65 10.78
CA MET A 142 -1.27 16.72 12.22
C MET A 142 -0.06 16.11 12.91
N THR A 143 0.36 16.67 14.05
CA THR A 143 1.47 16.14 14.85
C THR A 143 1.23 16.34 16.35
N PHE A 144 2.07 15.68 17.17
CA PHE A 144 2.06 15.84 18.61
C PHE A 144 2.35 17.30 19.01
N GLY A 145 1.63 17.77 20.02
CA GLY A 145 1.57 19.16 20.42
C GLY A 145 0.26 19.29 21.19
N PRO A 146 -0.67 20.19 20.82
CA PRO A 146 -2.02 20.19 21.39
C PRO A 146 -2.76 18.85 21.20
N GLY A 147 -2.56 18.18 20.06
CA GLY A 147 -3.17 16.88 19.72
C GLY A 147 -2.31 15.67 20.10
N ALA A 148 -2.93 14.48 20.05
CA ALA A 148 -2.34 13.22 20.51
C ALA A 148 -2.01 12.22 19.40
N TYR A 149 -2.22 12.61 18.14
CA TYR A 149 -2.03 11.76 16.97
C TYR A 149 -1.14 12.47 15.94
N HIS A 150 -0.60 11.66 15.03
CA HIS A 150 0.06 12.13 13.82
C HIS A 150 -0.71 11.70 12.59
N ARG A 151 -0.76 12.55 11.57
CA ARG A 151 -1.31 12.21 10.25
C ARG A 151 -0.46 12.81 9.15
N ASP A 152 -0.39 12.08 8.05
CA ASP A 152 0.42 12.40 6.90
C ASP A 152 -0.46 12.47 5.65
N LEU A 153 -0.32 13.56 4.90
CA LEU A 153 -0.77 13.66 3.52
C LEU A 153 0.31 13.08 2.61
N ILE A 154 -0.07 12.13 1.76
CA ILE A 154 0.78 11.51 0.75
C ILE A 154 0.34 11.98 -0.62
N ALA A 155 1.29 12.48 -1.41
CA ALA A 155 1.15 12.60 -2.86
C ALA A 155 2.10 11.59 -3.52
N ILE A 156 1.57 10.76 -4.40
CA ILE A 156 2.33 9.63 -4.96
C ILE A 156 1.76 9.22 -6.32
N ASP A 157 2.65 8.85 -7.25
CA ASP A 157 2.28 8.29 -8.54
C ASP A 157 2.19 6.76 -8.43
N GLU A 158 1.25 6.13 -9.14
CA GLU A 158 1.08 4.66 -9.16
C GLU A 158 2.42 3.94 -9.37
N HIS A 159 3.32 4.52 -10.16
CA HIS A 159 4.61 3.93 -10.48
C HIS A 159 5.73 4.57 -9.63
N THR A 160 5.64 4.37 -8.31
CA THR A 160 6.63 4.81 -7.32
C THR A 160 7.20 3.64 -6.50
N GLY A 161 8.52 3.54 -6.43
CA GLY A 161 9.26 2.58 -5.61
C GLY A 161 9.20 1.17 -6.19
N THR A 162 8.98 0.17 -5.34
CA THR A 162 8.58 -1.15 -5.81
C THR A 162 7.13 -1.09 -6.23
N GLN A 163 6.93 -0.98 -7.53
CA GLN A 163 5.63 -0.79 -8.18
C GLN A 163 5.20 -2.07 -8.87
N TRP A 164 3.93 -2.11 -9.28
CA TRP A 164 3.40 -3.18 -10.09
C TRP A 164 2.52 -2.66 -11.22
N ASP A 165 2.40 -3.47 -12.27
CA ASP A 165 1.62 -3.14 -13.44
C ASP A 165 0.43 -4.09 -13.57
N ALA A 166 -0.77 -3.52 -13.70
CA ALA A 166 -1.93 -4.25 -14.18
C ALA A 166 -1.92 -4.24 -15.73
N PRO A 167 -2.68 -5.13 -16.39
CA PRO A 167 -2.74 -5.14 -17.85
C PRO A 167 -3.16 -3.80 -18.47
N ALA A 168 -4.04 -3.05 -17.79
CA ALA A 168 -4.48 -1.72 -18.21
C ALA A 168 -3.37 -0.66 -18.28
N HIS A 169 -2.18 -0.90 -17.70
CA HIS A 169 -1.05 0.03 -17.77
C HIS A 169 -0.59 0.29 -19.22
N PHE A 170 -0.42 -0.77 -20.02
CA PHE A 170 0.10 -0.67 -21.40
C PHE A 170 -0.83 -1.27 -22.47
N VAL A 171 -1.86 -2.03 -22.08
CA VAL A 171 -2.88 -2.48 -23.03
C VAL A 171 -3.96 -1.40 -23.10
N PRO A 172 -4.13 -0.72 -24.24
CA PRO A 172 -5.21 0.25 -24.39
C PRO A 172 -6.58 -0.42 -24.33
N PRO A 173 -7.63 0.28 -23.87
CA PRO A 173 -8.99 -0.27 -23.90
C PRO A 173 -9.46 -0.50 -25.35
N PRO A 174 -10.38 -1.45 -25.59
CA PRO A 174 -10.80 -1.85 -26.95
C PRO A 174 -11.20 -0.69 -27.86
N ASP A 175 -11.92 0.30 -27.31
CA ASP A 175 -12.47 1.42 -28.08
C ASP A 175 -11.51 2.62 -28.23
N SER A 176 -10.25 2.46 -27.80
CA SER A 176 -9.25 3.55 -27.87
C SER A 176 -8.76 3.86 -29.29
N GLY A 177 -8.89 2.92 -30.22
CA GLY A 177 -8.31 3.04 -31.57
C GLY A 177 -6.77 2.98 -31.60
N LEU A 178 -6.12 2.58 -30.50
CA LEU A 178 -4.66 2.51 -30.40
C LEU A 178 -4.12 1.10 -30.72
N PRO A 179 -2.89 0.99 -31.26
CA PRO A 179 -2.24 -0.31 -31.46
C PRO A 179 -2.11 -1.11 -30.16
N GLY A 180 -2.41 -2.41 -30.24
CA GLY A 180 -2.37 -3.31 -29.09
C GLY A 180 -3.58 -3.21 -28.17
N ALA A 181 -4.61 -2.44 -28.53
CA ALA A 181 -5.87 -2.38 -27.78
C ALA A 181 -6.53 -3.75 -27.65
N GLY A 182 -7.16 -4.02 -26.50
CA GLY A 182 -7.88 -5.27 -26.28
C GLY A 182 -8.58 -5.34 -24.93
N PRO A 183 -9.34 -6.42 -24.65
CA PRO A 183 -10.14 -6.54 -23.43
C PRO A 183 -9.33 -6.43 -22.14
N MET A 184 -8.05 -6.82 -22.19
CA MET A 184 -7.14 -6.69 -21.06
C MET A 184 -6.89 -5.23 -20.65
N GLY A 185 -7.11 -4.26 -21.54
CA GLY A 185 -7.07 -2.84 -21.21
C GLY A 185 -8.19 -2.36 -20.27
N LEU A 186 -9.16 -3.24 -19.96
CA LEU A 186 -10.21 -2.98 -18.97
C LEU A 186 -9.90 -3.59 -17.60
N VAL A 187 -8.79 -4.33 -17.46
CA VAL A 187 -8.37 -4.99 -16.21
C VAL A 187 -7.46 -4.06 -15.43
N THR A 188 -8.11 -3.27 -14.58
CA THR A 188 -7.51 -2.31 -13.64
C THR A 188 -7.16 -2.96 -12.30
N SER A 189 -6.40 -2.25 -11.48
CA SER A 189 -5.82 -2.70 -10.20
C SER A 189 -6.80 -3.45 -9.28
N GLU A 190 -8.02 -2.94 -9.13
CA GLU A 190 -9.05 -3.51 -8.26
C GLU A 190 -9.73 -4.76 -8.84
N LYS A 191 -9.58 -5.01 -10.15
CA LYS A 191 -10.21 -6.14 -10.87
C LYS A 191 -9.30 -7.36 -10.95
N VAL A 192 -8.00 -7.21 -10.68
CA VAL A 192 -7.07 -8.34 -10.64
C VAL A 192 -7.42 -9.23 -9.43
N PRO A 193 -7.65 -10.53 -9.64
CA PRO A 193 -8.08 -11.41 -8.56
C PRO A 193 -6.94 -11.68 -7.56
N ALA A 194 -7.29 -11.78 -6.28
CA ALA A 194 -6.34 -11.88 -5.17
C ALA A 194 -5.29 -12.99 -5.33
N TRP A 195 -5.70 -14.14 -5.88
CA TRP A 195 -4.81 -15.29 -6.08
C TRP A 195 -3.64 -14.99 -7.02
N GLN A 196 -3.77 -14.01 -7.92
CA GLN A 196 -2.73 -13.70 -8.90
C GLN A 196 -1.57 -12.90 -8.30
N PHE A 197 -1.76 -12.28 -7.13
CA PHE A 197 -0.73 -11.52 -6.41
C PHE A 197 0.27 -12.38 -5.66
N CYS A 198 0.17 -13.71 -5.74
CA CYS A 198 1.05 -14.61 -5.02
C CYS A 198 1.26 -15.95 -5.73
N GLY A 199 2.36 -16.62 -5.43
CA GLY A 199 2.73 -17.88 -6.06
C GLY A 199 4.06 -18.43 -5.59
N GLU A 200 4.56 -19.45 -6.28
CA GLU A 200 5.90 -19.98 -6.05
C GLU A 200 6.95 -19.12 -6.76
N ALA A 201 7.91 -18.58 -6.02
CA ALA A 201 9.04 -17.86 -6.60
C ALA A 201 9.89 -18.81 -7.46
N CYS A 202 10.04 -18.48 -8.73
CA CYS A 202 10.94 -19.11 -9.68
C CYS A 202 12.02 -18.09 -10.06
N VAL A 203 13.15 -18.14 -9.36
CA VAL A 203 14.20 -17.11 -9.46
C VAL A 203 15.17 -17.47 -10.59
N ILE A 204 15.12 -16.69 -11.67
CA ILE A 204 16.01 -16.79 -12.83
C ILE A 204 17.14 -15.78 -12.64
N ASP A 205 18.34 -16.28 -12.37
CA ASP A 205 19.52 -15.44 -12.10
C ASP A 205 20.19 -15.00 -13.41
N VAL A 206 20.15 -13.69 -13.67
CA VAL A 206 20.83 -12.98 -14.77
C VAL A 206 21.82 -11.95 -14.23
N THR A 207 22.25 -12.09 -12.97
CA THR A 207 23.25 -11.22 -12.32
C THR A 207 24.55 -11.10 -13.12
N PRO A 208 25.11 -12.17 -13.73
CA PRO A 208 26.29 -12.04 -14.58
C PRO A 208 26.12 -11.07 -15.74
N GLN A 209 24.88 -10.89 -16.23
CA GLN A 209 24.53 -10.07 -17.38
C GLN A 209 24.07 -8.65 -17.02
N ARG A 210 24.03 -8.29 -15.73
CA ARG A 210 23.49 -7.01 -15.23
C ARG A 210 23.93 -5.78 -16.03
N ASP A 211 25.22 -5.71 -16.35
CA ASP A 211 25.84 -4.57 -17.03
C ASP A 211 26.35 -4.96 -18.44
N GLN A 212 25.89 -6.07 -19.01
CA GLN A 212 26.32 -6.58 -20.32
C GLN A 212 25.47 -6.03 -21.47
N ALA A 213 25.40 -4.71 -21.59
CA ALA A 213 24.80 -4.04 -22.74
C ALA A 213 25.59 -2.78 -23.08
N THR A 214 25.37 -2.22 -24.27
CA THR A 214 25.89 -0.90 -24.60
C THR A 214 25.20 0.18 -23.76
N ASN A 215 25.86 1.32 -23.58
CA ASN A 215 25.24 2.44 -22.87
C ASN A 215 23.91 2.84 -23.52
N GLY A 216 22.87 3.02 -22.70
CA GLY A 216 21.50 3.29 -23.16
C GLY A 216 20.73 2.08 -23.70
N GLY A 217 21.30 0.87 -23.63
CA GLY A 217 20.64 -0.39 -23.98
C GLY A 217 20.50 -1.32 -22.77
N SER A 218 19.55 -2.25 -22.83
CA SER A 218 19.34 -3.30 -21.83
C SER A 218 19.93 -4.63 -22.29
N PHE A 219 20.36 -5.47 -21.33
CA PHE A 219 20.57 -6.89 -21.64
C PHE A 219 19.22 -7.57 -21.87
N LEU A 220 19.09 -8.31 -22.97
CA LEU A 220 17.83 -8.91 -23.38
C LEU A 220 17.69 -10.32 -22.82
N ILE A 221 16.71 -10.54 -21.95
CA ILE A 221 16.39 -11.87 -21.42
C ILE A 221 15.52 -12.59 -22.44
N THR A 222 16.09 -13.59 -23.12
CA THR A 222 15.47 -14.36 -24.20
C THR A 222 14.74 -15.61 -23.70
N PRO A 223 13.86 -16.23 -24.53
CA PRO A 223 13.24 -17.51 -24.18
C PRO A 223 14.26 -18.62 -23.87
N SER A 224 15.41 -18.63 -24.56
CA SER A 224 16.46 -19.62 -24.35
C SER A 224 17.06 -19.60 -22.94
N LEU A 225 17.17 -18.43 -22.30
CA LEU A 225 17.61 -18.31 -20.91
C LEU A 225 16.59 -18.94 -19.95
N VAL A 226 15.29 -18.71 -20.21
CA VAL A 226 14.21 -19.32 -19.42
C VAL A 226 14.18 -20.84 -19.62
N GLN A 227 14.33 -21.32 -20.85
CA GLN A 227 14.40 -22.74 -21.18
C GLN A 227 15.59 -23.42 -20.50
N ALA A 228 16.76 -22.79 -20.49
CA ALA A 228 17.94 -23.31 -19.79
C ALA A 228 17.69 -23.40 -18.27
N TRP A 229 16.99 -22.42 -17.70
CA TRP A 229 16.55 -22.49 -16.31
C TRP A 229 15.58 -23.65 -16.06
N GLU A 230 14.57 -23.84 -16.92
CA GLU A 230 13.61 -24.96 -16.80
C GLU A 230 14.31 -26.32 -16.85
N GLN A 231 15.31 -26.48 -17.74
CA GLN A 231 16.11 -27.71 -17.85
C GLN A 231 16.89 -28.03 -16.58
N LYS A 232 17.39 -27.00 -15.88
CA LYS A 232 18.17 -27.14 -14.65
C LYS A 232 17.31 -27.36 -13.41
N HIS A 233 16.10 -26.82 -13.38
CA HIS A 233 15.26 -26.75 -12.19
C HIS A 233 13.97 -27.56 -12.35
N ARG A 234 12.98 -27.01 -13.07
CA ARG A 234 11.73 -27.68 -13.44
C ARG A 234 10.97 -26.87 -14.50
N PRO A 235 10.01 -27.48 -15.21
CA PRO A 235 9.01 -26.75 -15.99
C PRO A 235 8.29 -25.66 -15.17
N LEU A 236 8.13 -24.48 -15.77
CA LEU A 236 7.29 -23.38 -15.30
C LEU A 236 5.82 -23.65 -15.63
N GLY A 237 4.93 -23.09 -14.82
CA GLY A 237 3.49 -23.33 -14.93
C GLY A 237 2.61 -22.27 -14.26
N PHE A 238 1.31 -22.56 -14.23
CA PHE A 238 0.34 -21.76 -13.49
C PHE A 238 0.66 -21.71 -11.98
N GLY A 239 0.54 -20.52 -11.38
CA GLY A 239 0.85 -20.27 -9.97
C GLY A 239 2.34 -20.09 -9.68
N ASP A 240 3.20 -20.07 -10.71
CA ASP A 240 4.58 -19.63 -10.57
C ASP A 240 4.68 -18.10 -10.72
N ALA A 241 5.56 -17.52 -9.92
CA ALA A 241 6.01 -16.13 -9.99
C ALA A 241 7.44 -16.11 -10.54
N VAL A 242 7.62 -15.72 -11.80
CA VAL A 242 8.94 -15.71 -12.45
C VAL A 242 9.69 -14.43 -12.09
N LEU A 243 10.76 -14.55 -11.31
CA LEU A 243 11.53 -13.42 -10.81
C LEU A 243 12.89 -13.36 -11.50
N PHE A 244 13.12 -12.33 -12.31
CA PHE A 244 14.42 -12.09 -12.94
C PHE A 244 15.33 -11.32 -11.97
N ARG A 245 16.30 -12.03 -11.40
CA ARG A 245 17.28 -11.47 -10.48
C ARG A 245 18.51 -11.02 -11.26
N SER A 246 18.81 -9.74 -11.23
CA SER A 246 20.05 -9.18 -11.79
C SER A 246 20.95 -8.51 -10.73
N GLY A 247 20.45 -8.34 -9.51
CA GLY A 247 21.07 -7.55 -8.45
C GLY A 247 21.17 -6.06 -8.80
N TYR A 248 20.32 -5.56 -9.70
CA TYR A 248 20.42 -4.20 -10.22
C TYR A 248 20.04 -3.16 -9.16
N SER A 249 18.88 -3.29 -8.52
CA SER A 249 18.50 -2.43 -7.39
C SER A 249 19.47 -2.54 -6.21
N ASP A 250 19.87 -3.75 -5.83
CA ASP A 250 20.83 -3.99 -4.74
C ASP A 250 22.16 -3.22 -4.95
N ARG A 251 22.55 -3.02 -6.21
CA ARG A 251 23.77 -2.29 -6.57
C ARG A 251 23.56 -0.79 -6.76
N TYR A 252 22.45 -0.40 -7.38
CA TYR A 252 22.30 0.95 -7.94
C TYR A 252 21.20 1.80 -7.30
N TYR A 253 20.33 1.21 -6.47
CA TYR A 253 19.34 1.95 -5.72
C TYR A 253 19.96 2.60 -4.48
N GLN A 254 20.56 3.77 -4.68
CA GLN A 254 21.29 4.52 -3.68
C GLN A 254 20.70 5.92 -3.50
N ALA A 255 21.04 6.60 -2.42
CA ALA A 255 20.68 8.01 -2.24
C ALA A 255 21.29 8.87 -3.37
N PHE A 256 20.60 9.94 -3.74
CA PHE A 256 21.16 10.92 -4.67
C PHE A 256 22.43 11.58 -4.10
N PRO A 257 23.42 11.92 -4.94
CA PRO A 257 23.41 11.78 -6.41
C PRO A 257 23.78 10.37 -6.93
N GLY A 258 24.30 9.47 -6.09
CA GLY A 258 24.70 8.11 -6.52
C GLY A 258 23.55 7.29 -7.15
N GLY A 259 22.32 7.52 -6.68
CA GLY A 259 21.09 6.94 -7.22
C GLY A 259 20.77 7.28 -8.67
N GLU A 260 21.43 8.28 -9.29
CA GLU A 260 21.27 8.56 -10.72
C GLU A 260 21.62 7.34 -11.60
N ARG A 261 22.49 6.44 -11.11
CA ARG A 261 22.86 5.20 -11.82
C ARG A 261 21.68 4.26 -12.05
N PHE A 262 20.67 4.29 -11.16
CA PHE A 262 19.52 3.38 -11.22
C PHE A 262 18.71 3.57 -12.51
N VAL A 263 18.42 4.82 -12.90
CA VAL A 263 17.60 5.14 -14.09
C VAL A 263 18.24 6.23 -14.96
N GLN A 264 18.56 7.38 -14.36
CA GLN A 264 18.85 8.61 -15.11
C GLN A 264 20.06 8.49 -16.04
N THR A 265 21.16 7.90 -15.59
CA THR A 265 22.37 7.75 -16.41
C THR A 265 22.16 6.82 -17.61
N ALA A 266 21.34 5.77 -17.46
CA ALA A 266 21.00 4.87 -18.56
C ALA A 266 20.13 5.58 -19.60
N LEU A 267 19.12 6.35 -19.18
CA LEU A 267 18.31 7.19 -20.08
C LEU A 267 19.14 8.25 -20.82
N ARG A 268 20.18 8.80 -20.16
CA ARG A 268 21.15 9.71 -20.78
C ARG A 268 22.20 8.99 -21.66
N LYS A 269 22.10 7.68 -21.84
CA LYS A 269 23.03 6.83 -22.60
C LYS A 269 24.47 6.90 -22.11
N GLN A 270 24.66 7.11 -20.80
CA GLN A 270 25.98 7.17 -20.15
C GLN A 270 26.41 5.83 -19.56
N THR A 271 25.45 4.95 -19.29
CA THR A 271 25.65 3.63 -18.68
C THR A 271 24.68 2.62 -19.31
N PRO A 272 24.92 1.29 -19.19
CA PRO A 272 23.96 0.28 -19.58
C PRO A 272 22.68 0.37 -18.74
N GLY A 273 21.54 0.01 -19.32
CA GLY A 273 20.27 -0.14 -18.61
C GLY A 273 20.22 -1.39 -17.73
N TRP A 274 19.02 -1.70 -17.25
CA TRP A 274 18.72 -2.93 -16.52
C TRP A 274 18.46 -4.10 -17.49
N PRO A 275 18.76 -5.35 -17.11
CA PRO A 275 18.28 -6.52 -17.84
C PRO A 275 16.75 -6.61 -17.81
N ALA A 276 16.15 -6.95 -18.94
CA ALA A 276 14.70 -7.08 -19.07
C ALA A 276 14.31 -8.13 -20.14
N PRO A 277 13.16 -8.80 -20.01
CA PRO A 277 12.68 -9.74 -21.02
C PRO A 277 12.26 -9.04 -22.31
N VAL A 278 12.38 -9.77 -23.42
CA VAL A 278 11.78 -9.35 -24.70
C VAL A 278 10.35 -9.87 -24.84
N ALA A 279 9.59 -9.33 -25.80
CA ALA A 279 8.21 -9.74 -26.08
C ALA A 279 8.04 -11.26 -26.32
N ASP A 280 9.02 -11.92 -26.95
CA ASP A 280 9.01 -13.37 -27.16
C ASP A 280 9.12 -14.14 -25.84
N THR A 281 9.88 -13.63 -24.88
CA THR A 281 9.99 -14.21 -23.54
C THR A 281 8.67 -14.10 -22.78
N MET A 282 8.00 -12.95 -22.87
CA MET A 282 6.66 -12.76 -22.28
C MET A 282 5.64 -13.72 -22.91
N THR A 283 5.67 -13.87 -24.23
CA THR A 283 4.78 -14.80 -24.96
C THR A 283 5.07 -16.24 -24.57
N TYR A 284 6.34 -16.62 -24.49
CA TYR A 284 6.76 -17.95 -24.06
C TYR A 284 6.28 -18.27 -22.65
N LEU A 285 6.53 -17.39 -21.68
CA LEU A 285 6.04 -17.56 -20.30
C LEU A 285 4.51 -17.67 -20.24
N GLY A 286 3.80 -16.91 -21.06
CA GLY A 286 2.34 -16.97 -21.13
C GLY A 286 1.83 -18.28 -21.68
N SER A 287 2.55 -18.88 -22.64
CA SER A 287 2.26 -20.23 -23.15
C SER A 287 2.44 -21.32 -22.09
N ARG A 288 3.26 -21.07 -21.06
CA ARG A 288 3.40 -21.94 -19.88
C ARG A 288 2.30 -21.72 -18.83
N GLY A 289 1.48 -20.69 -19.00
CA GLY A 289 0.42 -20.34 -18.05
C GLY A 289 0.90 -19.47 -16.88
N VAL A 290 2.12 -18.92 -16.94
CA VAL A 290 2.62 -17.96 -15.94
C VAL A 290 1.77 -16.68 -15.99
N LYS A 291 1.37 -16.18 -14.82
CA LYS A 291 0.53 -14.97 -14.67
C LYS A 291 1.16 -13.87 -13.82
N MET A 292 2.28 -14.16 -13.17
CA MET A 292 2.96 -13.26 -12.25
C MET A 292 4.46 -13.24 -12.57
N LEU A 293 5.03 -12.05 -12.74
CA LEU A 293 6.47 -11.87 -12.94
C LEU A 293 7.02 -10.80 -11.99
N GLY A 294 8.34 -10.68 -11.95
CA GLY A 294 9.00 -9.56 -11.31
C GLY A 294 10.45 -9.42 -11.74
N LEU A 295 11.01 -8.23 -11.60
CA LEU A 295 12.44 -8.00 -11.76
C LEU A 295 12.96 -6.92 -10.79
N ASP A 296 14.27 -6.92 -10.55
CA ASP A 296 14.95 -5.96 -9.68
C ASP A 296 15.57 -4.76 -10.43
N GLY A 297 15.28 -4.64 -11.73
CA GLY A 297 15.53 -3.48 -12.57
C GLY A 297 14.42 -2.44 -12.52
N ALA A 298 14.63 -1.31 -13.21
CA ALA A 298 13.71 -0.18 -13.14
C ALA A 298 12.47 -0.30 -14.04
N SER A 299 12.47 -1.21 -15.01
CA SER A 299 11.28 -1.54 -15.79
C SER A 299 11.32 -2.95 -16.38
N MET A 300 10.16 -3.57 -16.59
CA MET A 300 9.95 -4.78 -17.39
C MET A 300 10.30 -4.55 -18.86
N GLY A 301 10.31 -3.30 -19.31
CA GLY A 301 10.66 -2.90 -20.67
C GLY A 301 12.17 -2.73 -20.90
N PRO A 302 12.76 -3.40 -21.90
CA PRO A 302 14.15 -3.13 -22.28
C PRO A 302 14.32 -1.77 -22.95
N LEU A 303 15.39 -1.07 -22.60
CA LEU A 303 15.84 0.12 -23.31
C LEU A 303 16.48 -0.24 -24.66
N PRO A 304 16.38 0.64 -25.68
CA PRO A 304 15.71 1.94 -25.63
C PRO A 304 14.23 1.94 -26.04
N ASP A 305 13.76 0.93 -26.77
CA ASP A 305 12.51 1.01 -27.56
C ASP A 305 11.60 -0.23 -27.46
N LEU A 306 11.95 -1.21 -26.62
CA LEU A 306 11.17 -2.45 -26.48
C LEU A 306 10.18 -2.45 -25.32
N ALA A 307 10.05 -1.32 -24.60
CA ALA A 307 9.16 -1.22 -23.45
C ALA A 307 7.70 -1.56 -23.84
N VAL A 308 7.13 -0.84 -24.80
CA VAL A 308 5.72 -1.04 -25.22
C VAL A 308 5.46 -2.47 -25.68
N ALA A 309 6.33 -3.00 -26.55
CA ALA A 309 6.18 -4.35 -27.09
C ALA A 309 6.21 -5.42 -25.99
N THR A 310 7.09 -5.27 -25.00
CA THR A 310 7.23 -6.20 -23.88
C THR A 310 6.02 -6.16 -22.96
N HIS A 311 5.59 -4.96 -22.56
CA HIS A 311 4.44 -4.81 -21.66
C HIS A 311 3.15 -5.28 -22.35
N GLN A 312 2.92 -4.96 -23.62
CA GLN A 312 1.75 -5.43 -24.36
C GLN A 312 1.77 -6.94 -24.59
N ALA A 313 2.94 -7.55 -24.84
CA ALA A 313 3.05 -9.00 -25.03
C ALA A 313 2.63 -9.79 -23.78
N GLY A 314 3.00 -9.33 -22.58
CA GLY A 314 2.57 -9.94 -21.33
C GLY A 314 1.15 -9.54 -20.91
N GLY A 315 0.84 -8.24 -20.98
CA GLY A 315 -0.44 -7.67 -20.54
C GLY A 315 -1.63 -8.25 -21.31
N LYS A 316 -1.51 -8.47 -22.63
CA LYS A 316 -2.58 -9.12 -23.43
C LYS A 316 -2.86 -10.57 -23.01
N LEU A 317 -1.92 -11.22 -22.32
CA LEU A 317 -2.06 -12.57 -21.77
C LEU A 317 -2.52 -12.55 -20.30
N GLY A 318 -2.86 -11.37 -19.76
CA GLY A 318 -3.31 -11.19 -18.39
C GLY A 318 -2.23 -11.41 -17.35
N MET A 319 -0.97 -11.17 -17.71
CA MET A 319 0.12 -11.14 -16.74
C MET A 319 0.09 -9.84 -15.92
N ILE A 320 0.56 -9.95 -14.69
CA ILE A 320 0.89 -8.82 -13.81
C ILE A 320 2.34 -8.96 -13.37
N TRP A 321 2.99 -7.87 -13.02
CA TRP A 321 4.36 -7.94 -12.52
C TRP A 321 4.75 -6.79 -11.63
N THR A 322 5.81 -7.01 -10.86
CA THR A 322 6.51 -5.96 -10.13
C THR A 322 7.77 -5.52 -10.85
N GLU A 323 7.99 -4.21 -10.88
CA GLU A 323 9.27 -3.62 -11.21
C GLU A 323 9.96 -3.19 -9.92
N CYS A 324 11.26 -2.93 -9.96
CA CYS A 324 11.99 -2.38 -8.83
C CYS A 324 11.92 -3.27 -7.56
N LEU A 325 11.97 -4.61 -7.71
CA LEU A 325 12.23 -5.50 -6.57
C LEU A 325 13.65 -5.28 -6.02
N THR A 326 13.92 -5.74 -4.80
CA THR A 326 15.27 -5.76 -4.19
C THR A 326 15.44 -7.00 -3.32
N GLY A 327 16.68 -7.33 -2.96
CA GLY A 327 16.95 -8.39 -1.99
C GLY A 327 16.56 -9.78 -2.47
N LEU A 328 16.59 -10.04 -3.79
CA LEU A 328 16.28 -11.35 -4.36
C LEU A 328 17.38 -12.40 -4.10
N GLY A 329 18.58 -11.97 -3.69
CA GLY A 329 19.76 -12.83 -3.48
C GLY A 329 19.58 -14.01 -2.54
N PRO A 330 18.93 -13.86 -1.38
CA PRO A 330 18.72 -14.95 -0.43
C PRO A 330 17.66 -15.99 -0.86
N LEU A 331 16.92 -15.75 -1.94
CA LEU A 331 15.83 -16.64 -2.35
C LEU A 331 16.39 -17.88 -3.08
N PRO A 332 15.86 -19.08 -2.81
CA PRO A 332 16.18 -20.26 -3.59
C PRO A 332 15.63 -20.13 -5.02
N SER A 333 16.17 -20.93 -5.96
CA SER A 333 15.65 -20.95 -7.33
C SER A 333 14.16 -21.34 -7.40
N THR A 334 13.70 -22.22 -6.50
CA THR A 334 12.30 -22.67 -6.41
C THR A 334 11.89 -22.91 -4.96
N GLY A 335 10.58 -23.00 -4.69
CA GLY A 335 10.03 -23.43 -3.40
C GLY A 335 9.82 -22.34 -2.34
N ALA A 336 10.25 -21.09 -2.59
CA ALA A 336 9.82 -19.96 -1.76
C ALA A 336 8.43 -19.48 -2.21
N PHE A 337 7.60 -19.06 -1.25
CA PHE A 337 6.36 -18.35 -1.55
C PHE A 337 6.69 -16.87 -1.80
N HIS A 338 6.17 -16.28 -2.86
CA HIS A 338 6.28 -14.85 -3.14
C HIS A 338 4.89 -14.22 -3.21
N ALA A 339 4.78 -13.00 -2.72
CA ALA A 339 3.61 -12.15 -2.91
C ALA A 339 4.03 -10.70 -3.11
N PHE A 340 3.24 -9.93 -3.86
CA PHE A 340 3.25 -8.48 -3.79
C PHE A 340 1.84 -7.98 -3.51
N LEU A 341 1.71 -7.08 -2.55
CA LEU A 341 0.41 -6.60 -2.09
C LEU A 341 0.25 -5.13 -2.45
N PRO A 342 -0.50 -4.82 -3.51
CA PRO A 342 -0.70 -3.45 -3.95
C PRO A 342 -1.88 -2.78 -3.28
N ALA A 343 -1.85 -1.47 -3.11
CA ALA A 343 -3.07 -0.74 -2.74
C ALA A 343 -4.20 -0.98 -3.77
N LYS A 344 -5.45 -0.98 -3.33
CA LYS A 344 -6.61 -1.39 -4.15
C LYS A 344 -7.30 -0.19 -4.81
N HIS A 345 -6.56 0.55 -5.62
CA HIS A 345 -7.05 1.73 -6.32
C HIS A 345 -8.08 1.36 -7.40
N ALA A 346 -9.30 1.90 -7.29
CA ALA A 346 -10.33 1.76 -8.31
C ALA A 346 -9.90 2.40 -9.62
N GLY A 347 -10.00 1.66 -10.73
CA GLY A 347 -9.60 2.15 -12.05
C GLY A 347 -8.09 2.40 -12.17
N GLY A 348 -7.28 1.80 -11.28
CA GLY A 348 -5.84 2.00 -11.29
C GLY A 348 -5.16 1.23 -12.42
N SER A 349 -4.10 1.80 -12.98
CA SER A 349 -3.32 1.16 -14.06
C SER A 349 -2.32 0.12 -13.53
N GLY A 350 -1.99 0.24 -12.25
CA GLY A 350 -0.96 -0.48 -11.52
C GLY A 350 -0.96 0.05 -10.10
N GLY A 351 0.21 0.32 -9.55
CA GLY A 351 0.33 1.01 -8.27
C GLY A 351 1.59 0.69 -7.50
N GLU A 352 1.65 1.23 -6.31
CA GLU A 352 2.64 0.96 -5.31
C GLU A 352 2.29 -0.37 -4.64
N CYS A 353 3.30 -1.16 -4.33
CA CYS A 353 3.10 -2.42 -3.64
C CYS A 353 4.17 -2.67 -2.58
N ARG A 354 3.88 -3.63 -1.70
CA ARG A 354 4.88 -4.23 -0.84
C ARG A 354 5.06 -5.69 -1.23
N ALA A 355 6.23 -5.98 -1.80
CA ALA A 355 6.66 -7.30 -2.20
C ALA A 355 7.44 -8.01 -1.09
N LEU A 356 7.23 -9.33 -0.97
CA LEU A 356 7.87 -10.17 0.04
C LEU A 356 8.04 -11.61 -0.44
N ALA A 357 8.87 -12.37 0.28
CA ALA A 357 8.93 -13.83 0.13
C ALA A 357 9.02 -14.56 1.48
N ILE A 358 8.49 -15.78 1.53
CA ILE A 358 8.54 -16.67 2.69
C ILE A 358 9.33 -17.93 2.29
N THR A 359 10.36 -18.24 3.06
CA THR A 359 11.32 -19.34 2.80
C THR A 359 11.23 -20.50 3.79
N GLU A 360 10.33 -20.40 4.79
CA GLU A 360 9.98 -21.51 5.68
C GLU A 360 9.29 -22.62 4.85
N PRO A 361 9.91 -23.81 4.66
CA PRO A 361 9.46 -24.74 3.62
C PRO A 361 8.02 -25.25 3.77
N ARG A 362 7.55 -25.51 4.99
CA ARG A 362 6.20 -26.05 5.23
C ARG A 362 5.14 -25.00 5.00
N LEU A 363 5.37 -23.79 5.51
CA LEU A 363 4.51 -22.65 5.31
C LEU A 363 4.48 -22.25 3.84
N ALA A 364 5.64 -22.10 3.20
CA ALA A 364 5.74 -21.77 1.78
C ALA A 364 4.97 -22.77 0.91
N ALA A 365 5.17 -24.08 1.11
CA ALA A 365 4.45 -25.11 0.38
C ALA A 365 2.92 -25.02 0.55
N ARG A 366 2.44 -24.76 1.78
CA ARG A 366 1.01 -24.57 2.06
C ARG A 366 0.45 -23.35 1.34
N LEU A 367 1.13 -22.21 1.42
CA LEU A 367 0.69 -20.95 0.80
C LEU A 367 0.70 -21.03 -0.74
N ILE A 368 1.74 -21.63 -1.31
CA ILE A 368 1.82 -21.91 -2.77
C ILE A 368 0.65 -22.77 -3.22
N LYS A 369 0.31 -23.82 -2.44
CA LYS A 369 -0.85 -24.66 -2.75
C LYS A 369 -2.14 -23.86 -2.76
N SER A 370 -2.40 -23.05 -1.73
CA SER A 370 -3.59 -22.18 -1.70
C SER A 370 -3.65 -21.20 -2.87
N ALA A 371 -2.52 -20.60 -3.26
CA ALA A 371 -2.45 -19.72 -4.44
C ALA A 371 -2.79 -20.46 -5.74
N ARG A 372 -2.21 -21.64 -5.97
CA ARG A 372 -2.50 -22.49 -7.14
C ARG A 372 -3.95 -22.94 -7.21
N GLU A 373 -4.56 -23.21 -6.06
CA GLU A 373 -5.98 -23.57 -5.93
C GLU A 373 -6.92 -22.36 -5.93
N LYS A 374 -6.39 -21.14 -6.07
CA LYS A 374 -7.12 -19.87 -6.01
C LYS A 374 -7.89 -19.66 -4.69
N ARG A 375 -7.43 -20.29 -3.60
CA ARG A 375 -7.97 -20.14 -2.24
C ARG A 375 -7.32 -18.95 -1.54
N VAL A 376 -7.59 -17.77 -2.09
CA VAL A 376 -7.07 -16.49 -1.59
C VAL A 376 -8.22 -15.49 -1.50
N ALA A 377 -8.50 -15.00 -0.29
CA ALA A 377 -9.47 -13.94 -0.05
C ALA A 377 -8.77 -12.58 -0.07
N ASP A 378 -9.35 -11.61 -0.79
CA ASP A 378 -9.03 -10.19 -0.62
C ASP A 378 -9.88 -9.63 0.53
N LEU A 379 -9.20 -9.03 1.51
CA LEU A 379 -9.81 -8.50 2.72
C LEU A 379 -9.74 -6.97 2.76
N SER A 380 -9.39 -6.32 1.64
CA SER A 380 -9.27 -4.87 1.55
C SER A 380 -10.41 -4.19 0.81
N VAL A 381 -10.80 -3.03 1.35
CA VAL A 381 -11.73 -2.13 0.69
C VAL A 381 -11.10 -1.53 -0.56
N THR A 382 -11.93 -1.25 -1.57
CA THR A 382 -11.49 -0.56 -2.78
C THR A 382 -11.34 0.95 -2.49
N LEU A 383 -10.25 1.55 -2.96
CA LEU A 383 -9.98 2.98 -2.84
C LEU A 383 -10.57 3.73 -4.04
N ASP A 384 -11.64 4.49 -3.81
CA ASP A 384 -12.33 5.31 -4.81
C ASP A 384 -12.70 6.67 -4.19
N GLU A 385 -12.77 7.72 -5.03
CA GLU A 385 -13.16 9.08 -4.60
C GLU A 385 -14.62 9.14 -4.13
N ASP A 386 -15.45 8.25 -4.66
CA ASP A 386 -16.88 8.16 -4.35
C ASP A 386 -17.18 7.21 -3.18
N LEU A 387 -16.16 6.67 -2.51
CA LEU A 387 -16.31 5.75 -1.38
C LEU A 387 -15.83 6.38 -0.05
N PRO A 388 -16.40 5.98 1.09
CA PRO A 388 -16.01 6.48 2.41
C PRO A 388 -14.69 5.85 2.86
N VAL A 389 -13.59 6.14 2.18
CA VAL A 389 -12.25 5.60 2.49
C VAL A 389 -11.37 6.55 3.28
N THR A 390 -11.81 7.79 3.47
CA THR A 390 -11.11 8.84 4.21
C THR A 390 -11.81 9.10 5.54
N TRP A 391 -11.03 9.26 6.61
CA TRP A 391 -11.55 9.65 7.92
C TRP A 391 -12.22 11.03 7.88
N PRO A 392 -13.53 11.14 8.20
CA PRO A 392 -14.26 12.39 8.08
C PRO A 392 -14.09 13.33 9.29
N GLY A 393 -13.34 12.95 10.33
CA GLY A 393 -13.20 13.77 11.56
C GLY A 393 -14.38 13.64 12.53
N HIS A 394 -14.18 13.96 13.81
CA HIS A 394 -15.30 14.18 14.74
C HIS A 394 -15.89 15.59 14.63
N GLY A 395 -15.16 16.51 14.00
CA GLY A 395 -15.57 17.89 13.82
C GLY A 395 -14.57 18.68 12.96
N PRO A 396 -14.83 19.98 12.77
CA PRO A 396 -14.03 20.84 11.90
C PRO A 396 -12.54 20.85 12.27
N GLY A 397 -11.68 20.59 11.29
CA GLY A 397 -10.23 20.52 11.46
C GLY A 397 -9.70 19.15 11.86
N GLU A 398 -10.57 18.17 12.16
CA GLU A 398 -10.18 16.77 12.39
C GLU A 398 -10.32 15.91 11.13
N GLU A 399 -10.72 16.45 9.99
CA GLU A 399 -10.83 15.69 8.76
C GLU A 399 -9.46 15.23 8.27
N ALA A 400 -9.37 14.00 7.78
CA ALA A 400 -8.19 13.57 7.04
C ALA A 400 -8.23 14.12 5.61
N PRO A 401 -7.07 14.30 4.95
CA PRO A 401 -7.03 14.63 3.54
C PRO A 401 -7.82 13.64 2.70
N ARG A 402 -8.70 14.15 1.83
CA ARG A 402 -9.52 13.32 0.94
C ARG A 402 -8.65 12.48 0.01
N TYR A 403 -9.08 11.26 -0.23
CA TYR A 403 -8.57 10.43 -1.32
C TYR A 403 -8.96 11.06 -2.67
N ILE A 404 -7.94 11.36 -3.48
CA ILE A 404 -8.05 11.90 -4.84
C ILE A 404 -7.17 11.02 -5.74
N ALA A 405 -7.67 10.64 -6.91
CA ALA A 405 -6.97 9.83 -7.88
C ALA A 405 -7.20 10.37 -9.29
N LYS A 406 -6.20 11.05 -9.88
CA LYS A 406 -6.32 11.68 -11.20
C LYS A 406 -5.35 11.10 -12.22
N THR A 407 -5.81 10.99 -13.46
CA THR A 407 -4.98 10.57 -14.59
C THR A 407 -4.07 11.72 -15.00
N LEU A 408 -2.79 11.63 -14.64
CA LEU A 408 -1.77 12.58 -15.11
C LEU A 408 -1.07 12.11 -16.37
N ASN A 409 -1.13 10.79 -16.65
CA ASN A 409 -0.69 10.24 -17.92
C ASN A 409 -1.78 9.38 -18.59
N PRO A 410 -2.52 9.93 -19.56
CA PRO A 410 -3.43 9.15 -20.39
C PRO A 410 -2.70 8.54 -21.59
N PHE A 411 -3.25 7.43 -22.12
CA PHE A 411 -2.84 6.91 -23.42
C PHE A 411 -2.87 8.03 -24.48
N SER A 412 -1.68 8.42 -24.96
CA SER A 412 -1.58 9.49 -25.95
C SER A 412 -0.31 9.37 -26.79
N LYS A 413 -0.36 9.91 -28.01
CA LYS A 413 0.84 10.00 -28.87
C LYS A 413 1.95 10.87 -28.26
N LEU A 414 1.58 11.83 -27.39
CA LEU A 414 2.50 12.83 -26.86
C LEU A 414 3.25 12.37 -25.60
N ARG A 415 2.56 11.71 -24.66
CA ARG A 415 3.13 11.30 -23.36
C ARG A 415 3.45 9.81 -23.24
N GLY A 416 3.10 9.03 -24.26
CA GLY A 416 3.45 7.61 -24.33
C GLY A 416 2.21 6.73 -24.28
N PRO A 417 2.28 5.51 -24.84
CA PRO A 417 1.16 4.59 -24.91
C PRO A 417 1.03 3.82 -23.59
N TYR A 418 1.07 4.52 -22.45
CA TYR A 418 0.81 3.96 -21.13
C TYR A 418 -0.12 4.87 -20.34
N PHE A 419 -0.84 4.26 -19.43
CA PHE A 419 -1.82 4.89 -18.55
C PHE A 419 -1.25 4.89 -17.14
N ALA A 420 -1.26 6.03 -16.45
CA ALA A 420 -0.87 6.13 -15.05
C ALA A 420 -1.68 7.21 -14.33
N ARG A 421 -2.00 6.94 -13.07
CA ARG A 421 -2.69 7.85 -12.17
C ARG A 421 -1.77 8.30 -11.04
N THR A 422 -2.20 9.39 -10.43
CA THR A 422 -1.54 9.98 -9.28
C THR A 422 -2.56 10.16 -8.17
N HIS A 423 -2.13 9.85 -6.96
CA HIS A 423 -2.94 9.83 -5.76
C HIS A 423 -2.52 10.93 -4.80
N LEU A 424 -3.52 11.59 -4.20
CA LEU A 424 -3.37 12.42 -3.02
C LEU A 424 -4.27 11.84 -1.94
N MET A 425 -3.73 11.49 -0.78
CA MET A 425 -4.48 10.74 0.23
C MET A 425 -3.86 10.84 1.63
N ASP A 426 -4.66 10.55 2.65
CA ASP A 426 -4.15 10.28 3.99
C ASP A 426 -3.38 8.96 4.04
N ALA A 427 -2.34 8.88 4.86
CA ALA A 427 -1.53 7.68 5.02
C ALA A 427 -2.29 6.47 5.62
N GLN A 428 -3.46 6.70 6.23
CA GLN A 428 -4.38 5.70 6.78
C GLN A 428 -5.65 5.53 5.91
N VAL A 429 -5.58 5.84 4.61
CA VAL A 429 -6.72 5.66 3.70
C VAL A 429 -7.10 4.17 3.55
N GLY A 430 -8.40 3.88 3.60
CA GLY A 430 -8.95 2.52 3.42
C GLY A 430 -8.30 1.50 4.35
N THR A 431 -7.99 0.30 3.84
CA THR A 431 -7.32 -0.73 4.65
C THR A 431 -5.87 -0.35 4.95
N HIS A 432 -5.53 -0.24 6.23
CA HIS A 432 -4.24 0.29 6.66
C HIS A 432 -3.76 -0.32 7.99
N VAL A 433 -2.46 -0.19 8.27
CA VAL A 433 -1.89 -0.42 9.60
C VAL A 433 -1.72 0.90 10.36
N VAL A 434 -1.92 0.84 11.67
CA VAL A 434 -1.64 1.94 12.61
C VAL A 434 -0.30 1.68 13.30
N PRO A 435 0.81 2.32 12.88
CA PRO A 435 2.12 2.13 13.50
C PRO A 435 2.18 2.78 14.90
N PRO A 436 3.06 2.34 15.82
CA PRO A 436 3.18 2.95 17.13
C PRO A 436 3.48 4.46 17.10
N SER A 437 4.19 4.94 16.08
CA SER A 437 4.47 6.38 15.90
C SER A 437 3.23 7.23 15.61
N PHE A 438 2.07 6.62 15.29
CA PHE A 438 0.80 7.32 15.10
C PHE A 438 0.34 8.01 16.38
N SER A 439 0.39 7.30 17.52
CA SER A 439 -0.17 7.75 18.81
C SER A 439 0.87 7.89 19.91
N LEU A 440 2.05 7.29 19.76
CA LEU A 440 3.17 7.45 20.69
C LEU A 440 4.14 8.51 20.15
N PRO A 441 4.32 9.65 20.84
CA PRO A 441 5.35 10.61 20.47
C PRO A 441 6.77 10.05 20.58
N PRO A 442 7.75 10.71 19.93
CA PRO A 442 9.15 10.37 20.06
C PRO A 442 9.64 10.58 21.49
N GLN A 443 10.72 9.88 21.84
CA GLN A 443 11.36 10.02 23.14
C GLN A 443 11.75 11.47 23.42
N GLY A 444 11.47 11.94 24.64
CA GLY A 444 11.74 13.33 25.05
C GLY A 444 10.60 14.32 24.79
N PHE A 445 9.49 13.89 24.16
CA PHE A 445 8.30 14.72 24.06
C PHE A 445 7.77 15.10 25.46
N LYS A 446 7.46 16.38 25.65
CA LYS A 446 6.97 16.91 26.93
C LYS A 446 5.45 16.87 26.93
N ASN A 447 4.85 16.04 27.79
CA ASN A 447 3.39 15.92 27.93
C ASN A 447 2.71 17.26 28.27
N SER A 448 3.43 18.27 28.78
CA SER A 448 2.91 19.62 28.99
C SER A 448 2.52 20.34 27.70
N GLN A 449 2.94 19.86 26.53
CA GLN A 449 2.57 20.40 25.22
C GLN A 449 1.16 19.96 24.78
N TYR A 450 0.65 18.86 25.34
CA TYR A 450 -0.72 18.39 25.11
C TYR A 450 -1.76 19.39 25.62
N SER A 451 -2.89 19.44 24.92
CA SER A 451 -4.08 20.14 25.40
C SER A 451 -4.49 19.62 26.79
N ALA A 452 -5.24 20.43 27.55
CA ALA A 452 -5.72 20.02 28.87
C ALA A 452 -6.53 18.70 28.79
N GLU A 453 -7.35 18.55 27.76
CA GLU A 453 -8.15 17.35 27.53
C GLU A 453 -7.28 16.10 27.29
N VAL A 454 -6.27 16.20 26.44
CA VAL A 454 -5.35 15.08 26.18
C VAL A 454 -4.54 14.76 27.44
N ARG A 455 -4.10 15.76 28.21
CA ARG A 455 -3.40 15.53 29.49
C ARG A 455 -4.29 14.84 30.52
N ASN A 456 -5.57 15.20 30.61
CA ASN A 456 -6.52 14.55 31.52
C ASN A 456 -6.75 13.09 31.09
N THR A 457 -6.93 12.85 29.79
CA THR A 457 -7.05 11.50 29.23
C THR A 457 -5.79 10.67 29.47
N LEU A 458 -4.61 11.27 29.31
CA LEU A 458 -3.33 10.62 29.59
C LEU A 458 -3.18 10.27 31.07
N ALA A 459 -3.52 11.19 31.98
CA ALA A 459 -3.44 10.91 33.42
C ALA A 459 -4.36 9.74 33.82
N GLU A 460 -5.55 9.66 33.23
CA GLU A 460 -6.45 8.53 33.45
C GLU A 460 -5.90 7.23 32.87
N TYR A 461 -5.38 7.26 31.64
CA TYR A 461 -4.72 6.12 31.01
C TYR A 461 -3.56 5.61 31.88
N GLU A 462 -2.68 6.51 32.34
CA GLU A 462 -1.48 6.13 33.09
C GLU A 462 -1.83 5.58 34.48
N ARG A 463 -2.91 6.07 35.09
CA ARG A 463 -3.45 5.52 36.33
C ARG A 463 -3.96 4.08 36.15
N LEU A 464 -4.55 3.75 35.01
CA LEU A 464 -5.17 2.45 34.75
C LEU A 464 -4.19 1.41 34.16
N HIS A 465 -3.29 1.83 33.27
CA HIS A 465 -2.48 0.94 32.44
C HIS A 465 -0.97 1.14 32.59
N GLY A 466 -0.55 2.07 33.45
CA GLY A 466 0.85 2.45 33.61
C GLY A 466 1.32 3.48 32.56
N PRO A 467 2.58 3.90 32.63
CA PRO A 467 3.09 5.02 31.83
C PRO A 467 2.97 4.75 30.33
N ARG A 468 2.52 5.76 29.57
CA ARG A 468 2.48 5.70 28.10
C ARG A 468 3.92 5.63 27.57
N ARG A 469 4.18 4.72 26.63
CA ARG A 469 5.51 4.57 26.00
C ARG A 469 5.76 5.64 24.92
N PHE A 470 6.99 5.71 24.44
CA PHE A 470 7.41 6.52 23.29
C PHE A 470 7.75 5.63 22.11
N SER A 471 7.64 6.14 20.88
CA SER A 471 8.05 5.40 19.69
C SER A 471 8.41 6.32 18.53
N ASP A 472 9.40 5.91 17.75
CA ASP A 472 9.72 6.45 16.43
C ASP A 472 9.51 5.40 15.32
N LEU A 473 8.78 4.32 15.64
CA LEU A 473 8.53 3.18 14.76
C LEU A 473 7.47 3.53 13.71
N THR A 474 7.94 4.10 12.61
CA THR A 474 7.21 4.41 11.37
C THR A 474 7.03 3.17 10.50
N VAL A 475 6.20 3.26 9.46
CA VAL A 475 5.78 2.11 8.63
C VAL A 475 6.94 1.34 8.01
N GLU A 476 7.95 2.03 7.50
CA GLU A 476 9.12 1.39 6.88
C GLU A 476 9.99 0.60 7.86
N LYS A 477 9.88 0.91 9.16
CA LYS A 477 10.61 0.26 10.25
C LYS A 477 9.84 -0.93 10.84
N LEU A 478 8.57 -1.11 10.49
CA LEU A 478 7.78 -2.24 10.97
C LEU A 478 8.31 -3.56 10.39
N PRO A 479 8.58 -4.58 11.22
CA PRO A 479 8.87 -5.92 10.72
C PRO A 479 7.65 -6.49 9.99
N LEU A 480 7.78 -6.92 8.73
CA LEU A 480 6.64 -7.45 7.96
C LEU A 480 5.95 -8.63 8.65
N GLU A 481 6.73 -9.51 9.27
CA GLU A 481 6.29 -10.66 10.07
C GLU A 481 5.43 -10.31 11.30
N SER A 482 5.34 -9.03 11.67
CA SER A 482 4.43 -8.58 12.73
C SER A 482 2.99 -8.45 12.27
N MET A 483 2.74 -8.41 10.95
CA MET A 483 1.41 -8.25 10.33
C MET A 483 1.00 -9.51 9.52
N MET A 484 1.55 -10.66 9.90
CA MET A 484 1.34 -11.95 9.25
C MET A 484 1.24 -13.06 10.28
N GLY A 485 0.41 -14.07 10.01
CA GLY A 485 0.31 -15.24 10.88
C GLY A 485 -0.94 -16.08 10.63
N GLU A 486 -1.13 -17.12 11.44
CA GLU A 486 -2.40 -17.86 11.44
C GLU A 486 -3.53 -16.91 11.86
N ALA A 487 -4.57 -16.82 11.03
CA ALA A 487 -5.73 -16.03 11.31
C ALA A 487 -6.61 -16.75 12.35
N ARG A 488 -7.01 -16.01 13.38
CA ARG A 488 -8.05 -16.36 14.33
C ARG A 488 -9.19 -15.37 14.17
N VAL A 489 -10.21 -15.75 13.39
CA VAL A 489 -11.38 -14.88 13.17
C VAL A 489 -12.33 -15.07 14.34
N ILE A 490 -12.56 -14.00 15.10
CA ILE A 490 -13.50 -13.99 16.22
C ILE A 490 -14.76 -13.28 15.73
N ASP A 491 -15.85 -14.04 15.64
CA ASP A 491 -17.15 -13.49 15.26
C ASP A 491 -17.73 -12.66 16.40
N VAL A 492 -17.94 -11.38 16.11
CA VAL A 492 -18.56 -10.39 17.00
C VAL A 492 -19.75 -9.71 16.32
N SER A 493 -20.25 -10.26 15.21
CA SER A 493 -21.35 -9.69 14.44
C SER A 493 -22.66 -9.56 15.22
N SER A 494 -22.84 -10.39 16.26
CA SER A 494 -23.98 -10.28 17.18
C SER A 494 -23.95 -9.03 18.06
N LEU A 495 -22.82 -8.32 18.15
CA LEU A 495 -22.71 -7.09 18.92
C LEU A 495 -23.28 -5.87 18.18
N THR A 496 -23.41 -5.93 16.86
CA THR A 496 -24.01 -4.82 16.12
C THR A 496 -25.51 -4.72 16.43
N GLY A 497 -25.96 -3.52 16.75
CA GLY A 497 -27.32 -3.16 17.15
C GLY A 497 -27.59 -3.32 18.64
N THR A 498 -26.56 -3.45 19.48
CA THR A 498 -26.73 -3.71 20.93
C THR A 498 -26.75 -2.46 21.80
N THR A 499 -26.33 -1.31 21.27
CA THR A 499 -26.43 -0.02 21.97
C THR A 499 -27.80 0.63 21.76
N GLN A 500 -28.18 1.53 22.67
CA GLN A 500 -29.43 2.28 22.56
C GLN A 500 -29.18 3.65 21.93
N PRO A 501 -30.15 4.23 21.19
CA PRO A 501 -30.00 5.55 20.56
C PRO A 501 -29.57 6.68 21.52
N LYS A 502 -29.97 6.61 22.79
CA LYS A 502 -29.57 7.58 23.83
C LYS A 502 -28.08 7.51 24.20
N ASP A 503 -27.43 6.40 23.91
CA ASP A 503 -26.03 6.12 24.23
C ASP A 503 -25.12 6.34 23.01
N TRP A 504 -25.68 6.60 21.84
CA TRP A 504 -24.91 6.90 20.63
C TRP A 504 -24.07 8.17 20.82
N PRO A 505 -22.81 8.20 20.34
CA PRO A 505 -22.18 7.26 19.39
C PRO A 505 -21.44 6.08 20.04
N ALA A 506 -21.85 5.59 21.21
CA ALA A 506 -21.17 4.46 21.85
C ALA A 506 -21.02 3.26 20.90
N SER A 507 -19.82 2.67 20.92
CA SER A 507 -19.49 1.42 20.24
C SER A 507 -19.87 0.21 21.10
N PRO A 508 -20.45 -0.86 20.53
CA PRO A 508 -20.54 -2.16 21.17
C PRO A 508 -19.16 -2.66 21.61
N ALA A 509 -19.05 -3.12 22.85
CA ALA A 509 -17.77 -3.50 23.45
C ALA A 509 -17.41 -4.96 23.17
N ILE A 510 -16.25 -5.21 22.56
CA ILE A 510 -15.65 -6.55 22.47
C ILE A 510 -14.83 -6.78 23.75
N THR A 511 -15.37 -7.55 24.68
CA THR A 511 -14.80 -7.79 26.01
C THR A 511 -13.93 -9.06 26.06
N VAL A 512 -13.24 -9.26 27.19
CA VAL A 512 -12.45 -10.48 27.47
C VAL A 512 -13.35 -11.72 27.48
N GLU A 513 -14.61 -11.60 27.90
CA GLU A 513 -15.58 -12.70 27.89
C GLU A 513 -15.85 -13.20 26.47
N HIS A 514 -15.93 -12.32 25.48
CA HIS A 514 -16.05 -12.72 24.07
C HIS A 514 -14.82 -13.51 23.61
N LEU A 515 -13.62 -13.08 24.00
CA LEU A 515 -12.36 -13.79 23.70
C LEU A 515 -12.32 -15.17 24.38
N ALA A 516 -12.72 -15.24 25.65
CA ALA A 516 -12.78 -16.50 26.41
C ALA A 516 -13.82 -17.47 25.84
N ALA A 517 -14.97 -16.95 25.39
CA ALA A 517 -16.01 -17.74 24.73
C ALA A 517 -15.55 -18.29 23.37
N ASP A 518 -14.75 -17.52 22.63
CA ASP A 518 -14.10 -18.00 21.41
C ASP A 518 -13.01 -19.05 21.71
N GLU A 519 -12.16 -18.83 22.72
CA GLU A 519 -11.16 -19.82 23.16
C GLU A 519 -11.80 -21.15 23.61
N SER A 520 -12.96 -21.08 24.26
CA SER A 520 -13.71 -22.26 24.69
C SER A 520 -14.23 -23.09 23.50
N ARG A 521 -14.55 -22.45 22.38
CA ARG A 521 -15.06 -23.10 21.16
C ARG A 521 -13.95 -23.60 20.25
N HIS A 522 -12.88 -22.82 20.11
CA HIS A 522 -11.89 -23.02 19.06
C HIS A 522 -10.47 -23.31 19.60
N GLY A 523 -10.33 -23.49 20.92
CA GLY A 523 -9.05 -23.69 21.61
C GLY A 523 -8.30 -22.38 21.84
N PRO A 524 -7.15 -22.42 22.54
CA PRO A 524 -6.45 -21.21 22.97
C PRO A 524 -5.99 -20.35 21.79
N ILE A 525 -5.99 -19.02 21.99
CA ILE A 525 -5.29 -18.06 21.13
C ILE A 525 -3.80 -18.23 21.41
N ARG A 526 -3.00 -18.42 20.36
CA ARG A 526 -1.58 -18.74 20.47
C ARG A 526 -0.71 -17.50 20.23
N PRO A 527 0.51 -17.45 20.80
CA PRO A 527 1.48 -16.42 20.45
C PRO A 527 1.74 -16.38 18.94
N GLY A 528 1.67 -15.19 18.35
CA GLY A 528 1.83 -15.01 16.91
C GLY A 528 0.56 -15.23 16.06
N ASP A 529 -0.57 -15.65 16.64
CA ASP A 529 -1.86 -15.59 15.94
C ASP A 529 -2.18 -14.13 15.57
N VAL A 530 -2.80 -13.94 14.41
CA VAL A 530 -3.43 -12.67 14.01
C VAL A 530 -4.90 -12.76 14.34
N VAL A 531 -5.35 -11.98 15.32
CA VAL A 531 -6.76 -11.98 15.74
C VAL A 531 -7.54 -11.00 14.87
N LEU A 532 -8.57 -11.47 14.18
CA LEU A 532 -9.41 -10.67 13.28
C LEU A 532 -10.84 -10.61 13.85
N PHE A 533 -11.33 -9.43 14.19
CA PHE A 533 -12.71 -9.25 14.61
C PHE A 533 -13.63 -9.14 13.40
N ARG A 534 -14.52 -10.13 13.23
CA ARG A 534 -15.58 -10.13 12.21
C ARG A 534 -16.85 -9.56 12.82
N SER A 535 -17.11 -8.29 12.58
CA SER A 535 -18.39 -7.64 12.90
C SER A 535 -19.36 -7.62 11.72
N GLY A 536 -18.83 -7.71 10.49
CA GLY A 536 -19.59 -7.48 9.25
C GLY A 536 -19.93 -6.01 9.01
N TYR A 537 -19.31 -5.07 9.74
CA TYR A 537 -19.67 -3.66 9.70
C TYR A 537 -19.35 -3.02 8.34
N THR A 538 -18.10 -3.15 7.87
CA THR A 538 -17.70 -2.65 6.54
C THR A 538 -18.53 -3.32 5.44
N ASP A 539 -18.73 -4.64 5.48
CA ASP A 539 -19.56 -5.36 4.50
C ASP A 539 -21.01 -4.84 4.39
N ARG A 540 -21.54 -4.27 5.48
CA ARG A 540 -22.92 -3.75 5.54
C ARG A 540 -23.02 -2.28 5.13
N HIS A 541 -22.00 -1.48 5.42
CA HIS A 541 -22.09 -0.03 5.37
C HIS A 541 -21.18 0.62 4.31
N PHE A 542 -20.20 -0.10 3.77
CA PHE A 542 -19.31 0.40 2.73
C PHE A 542 -20.02 0.49 1.38
N ALA A 543 -20.50 1.69 1.06
CA ALA A 543 -21.25 2.01 -0.15
C ALA A 543 -20.84 3.40 -0.66
N THR A 544 -21.26 3.73 -1.88
CA THR A 544 -21.05 5.06 -2.47
C THR A 544 -21.50 6.17 -1.51
N LEU A 545 -20.67 7.21 -1.39
CA LEU A 545 -20.96 8.40 -0.61
C LEU A 545 -22.28 9.01 -1.09
N PRO A 546 -23.21 9.35 -0.18
CA PRO A 546 -24.48 9.91 -0.57
C PRO A 546 -24.33 11.38 -1.01
N GLU A 547 -25.30 11.88 -1.78
CA GLU A 547 -25.42 13.30 -2.06
C GLU A 547 -25.75 14.09 -0.78
N LEU A 548 -25.40 15.38 -0.75
CA LEU A 548 -25.79 16.25 0.36
C LEU A 548 -27.31 16.45 0.39
N PRO A 549 -27.94 16.55 1.56
CA PRO A 549 -27.34 16.67 2.90
C PRO A 549 -27.16 15.33 3.64
N GLN A 550 -27.38 14.18 2.99
CA GLN A 550 -27.19 12.89 3.64
C GLN A 550 -25.70 12.66 3.95
N VAL A 551 -25.43 11.94 5.03
CA VAL A 551 -24.07 11.55 5.44
C VAL A 551 -23.91 10.04 5.34
N ASP A 552 -22.69 9.57 5.12
CA ASP A 552 -22.43 8.15 5.00
C ASP A 552 -22.74 7.41 6.32
N ARG A 553 -23.25 6.18 6.21
CA ARG A 553 -23.65 5.36 7.36
C ARG A 553 -22.49 4.63 8.02
N LEU A 554 -21.30 4.68 7.43
CA LEU A 554 -20.13 3.91 7.85
C LEU A 554 -19.32 4.66 8.91
N MET A 555 -19.09 5.95 8.71
CA MET A 555 -18.29 6.79 9.61
C MET A 555 -19.04 8.04 10.04
N ALA A 556 -19.57 8.85 9.12
CA ALA A 556 -20.11 10.16 9.49
C ALA A 556 -21.38 10.10 10.36
N ALA A 557 -22.33 9.20 10.06
CA ALA A 557 -23.52 9.04 10.91
C ALA A 557 -23.18 8.55 12.34
N PRO A 558 -22.34 7.50 12.52
CA PRO A 558 -21.84 7.14 13.84
C PRO A 558 -21.11 8.28 14.54
N LEU A 559 -20.17 8.97 13.90
CA LEU A 559 -19.37 10.01 14.55
C LEU A 559 -20.19 11.24 14.96
N SER A 560 -21.29 11.52 14.25
CA SER A 560 -22.25 12.57 14.62
C SER A 560 -23.25 12.16 15.71
N GLY A 561 -23.20 10.90 16.19
CA GLY A 561 -24.15 10.38 17.19
C GLY A 561 -25.54 10.07 16.64
N THR A 562 -25.72 10.08 15.32
CA THR A 562 -27.01 9.77 14.67
C THR A 562 -27.17 8.28 14.35
N ALA A 563 -26.11 7.49 14.55
CA ALA A 563 -26.11 6.04 14.45
C ALA A 563 -25.22 5.41 15.54
N GLU A 564 -25.37 4.10 15.75
CA GLU A 564 -24.49 3.31 16.61
C GLU A 564 -23.04 3.31 16.10
N GLY A 565 -22.08 3.37 17.02
CA GLY A 565 -20.66 3.17 16.71
C GLY A 565 -20.34 1.72 16.32
N TRP A 566 -19.31 1.48 15.52
CA TRP A 566 -18.91 0.10 15.19
C TRP A 566 -18.38 -0.67 16.41
N PRO A 567 -18.47 -2.02 16.43
CA PRO A 567 -17.89 -2.83 17.50
C PRO A 567 -16.39 -2.56 17.66
N SER A 568 -15.95 -2.41 18.90
CA SER A 568 -14.56 -2.07 19.25
C SER A 568 -14.13 -2.81 20.52
N PRO A 569 -12.90 -3.35 20.58
CA PRO A 569 -12.41 -4.01 21.78
C PRO A 569 -12.18 -3.05 22.94
N THR A 570 -12.45 -3.57 24.13
CA THR A 570 -12.09 -2.92 25.39
C THR A 570 -10.57 -2.88 25.56
N LEU A 571 -10.10 -1.97 26.41
CA LEU A 571 -8.67 -1.89 26.78
C LEU A 571 -8.20 -3.21 27.40
N GLU A 572 -9.05 -3.83 28.21
CA GLU A 572 -8.82 -5.13 28.84
C GLU A 572 -8.69 -6.25 27.82
N ALA A 573 -9.51 -6.24 26.75
CA ALA A 573 -9.40 -7.21 25.65
C ALA A 573 -8.07 -7.07 24.90
N ILE A 574 -7.62 -5.84 24.60
CA ILE A 574 -6.31 -5.61 23.96
C ILE A 574 -5.16 -6.03 24.88
N GLU A 575 -5.20 -5.69 26.16
CA GLU A 575 -4.21 -6.13 27.15
C GLU A 575 -4.17 -7.66 27.26
N TYR A 576 -5.33 -8.33 27.23
CA TYR A 576 -5.44 -9.79 27.23
C TYR A 576 -4.75 -10.41 26.02
N LEU A 577 -5.05 -9.92 24.81
CA LEU A 577 -4.43 -10.39 23.57
C LEU A 577 -2.92 -10.15 23.57
N ALA A 578 -2.47 -8.98 24.02
CA ALA A 578 -1.05 -8.68 24.15
C ALA A 578 -0.32 -9.67 25.08
N ARG A 579 -0.90 -10.00 26.23
CA ARG A 579 -0.35 -10.99 27.17
C ARG A 579 -0.27 -12.40 26.60
N LYS A 580 -1.15 -12.74 25.65
CA LYS A 580 -1.13 -14.00 24.89
C LYS A 580 -0.06 -14.02 23.78
N GLY A 581 0.63 -12.91 23.54
CA GLY A 581 1.65 -12.79 22.50
C GLY A 581 1.08 -12.52 21.10
N VAL A 582 -0.16 -12.03 21.01
CA VAL A 582 -0.73 -11.49 19.77
C VAL A 582 -0.01 -10.17 19.46
N ARG A 583 0.46 -10.02 18.23
CA ARG A 583 1.15 -8.80 17.76
C ARG A 583 0.36 -8.03 16.71
N CYS A 584 -0.70 -8.61 16.16
CA CYS A 584 -1.54 -7.98 15.16
C CYS A 584 -3.01 -8.26 15.48
N VAL A 585 -3.83 -7.21 15.46
CA VAL A 585 -5.27 -7.29 15.63
C VAL A 585 -5.93 -6.59 14.44
N GLY A 586 -6.78 -7.31 13.73
CA GLY A 586 -7.55 -6.79 12.60
C GLY A 586 -9.00 -6.49 12.97
N THR A 587 -9.60 -5.51 12.33
CA THR A 587 -11.04 -5.24 12.42
C THR A 587 -11.64 -4.94 11.04
N ASP A 588 -12.86 -5.44 10.78
CA ASP A 588 -13.66 -5.06 9.63
C ASP A 588 -14.54 -3.82 9.88
N ALA A 589 -14.07 -2.93 10.75
CA ALA A 589 -14.63 -1.61 11.02
C ALA A 589 -13.64 -0.49 10.61
N PRO A 590 -14.09 0.77 10.48
CA PRO A 590 -13.24 1.87 10.01
C PRO A 590 -11.97 2.06 10.84
N ASN A 591 -12.06 1.82 12.14
CA ASN A 591 -10.92 1.84 13.05
C ASN A 591 -11.12 0.86 14.23
N LEU A 592 -10.06 0.51 14.95
CA LEU A 592 -10.11 -0.40 16.10
C LEU A 592 -10.61 0.33 17.37
N GLY A 593 -10.41 1.64 17.46
CA GLY A 593 -10.71 2.46 18.64
C GLY A 593 -12.20 2.72 18.94
N GLY A 594 -13.09 2.46 17.99
CA GLY A 594 -14.51 2.81 18.10
C GLY A 594 -14.79 4.27 17.76
N ALA A 595 -16.06 4.68 17.87
CA ALA A 595 -16.50 6.04 17.53
C ALA A 595 -16.31 7.07 18.65
N ASN A 596 -15.86 6.66 19.85
CA ASN A 596 -15.60 7.59 20.95
C ASN A 596 -14.11 8.02 20.95
N PRO A 597 -13.79 9.32 20.80
CA PRO A 597 -12.42 9.78 20.60
C PRO A 597 -11.49 9.49 21.78
N LYS A 598 -11.99 9.65 23.01
CA LYS A 598 -11.21 9.40 24.24
C LYS A 598 -10.86 7.92 24.38
N LYS A 599 -11.83 7.03 24.18
CA LYS A 599 -11.61 5.58 24.24
C LYS A 599 -10.67 5.10 23.13
N ALA A 600 -10.87 5.61 21.91
CA ALA A 600 -9.98 5.32 20.79
C ALA A 600 -8.53 5.71 21.10
N LEU A 601 -8.31 6.90 21.68
CA LEU A 601 -6.97 7.37 22.04
C LEU A 601 -6.28 6.46 23.07
N MET A 602 -7.00 6.11 24.14
CA MET A 602 -6.47 5.17 25.15
C MET A 602 -6.13 3.81 24.54
N LEU A 603 -6.97 3.32 23.60
CA LEU A 603 -6.74 2.05 22.91
C LEU A 603 -5.48 2.10 22.06
N TYR A 604 -5.28 3.16 21.29
CA TYR A 604 -4.07 3.31 20.47
C TYR A 604 -2.81 3.45 21.32
N TRP A 605 -2.87 4.16 22.45
CA TRP A 605 -1.73 4.21 23.38
C TRP A 605 -1.43 2.84 23.98
N LEU A 606 -2.46 2.08 24.34
CA LEU A 606 -2.29 0.73 24.90
C LEU A 606 -1.70 -0.22 23.87
N ALA A 607 -2.35 -0.36 22.71
CA ALA A 607 -1.92 -1.26 21.65
C ALA A 607 -0.46 -1.01 21.25
N ALA A 608 -0.11 0.26 20.99
CA ALA A 608 1.24 0.65 20.65
C ALA A 608 2.24 0.40 21.80
N SER A 609 1.86 0.69 23.05
CA SER A 609 2.72 0.45 24.22
C SER A 609 2.96 -1.05 24.48
N ARG A 610 2.04 -1.90 24.04
CA ARG A 610 2.14 -3.37 24.14
C ARG A 610 2.70 -4.04 22.89
N GLY A 611 3.00 -3.28 21.83
CA GLY A 611 3.51 -3.85 20.58
C GLY A 611 2.47 -4.62 19.78
N VAL A 612 1.18 -4.27 19.94
CA VAL A 612 0.08 -4.76 19.12
C VAL A 612 -0.17 -3.76 17.99
N LEU A 613 -0.15 -4.23 16.75
CA LEU A 613 -0.43 -3.45 15.56
C LEU A 613 -1.90 -3.63 15.14
N PRO A 614 -2.69 -2.54 15.11
CA PRO A 614 -4.00 -2.54 14.46
C PRO A 614 -3.86 -2.61 12.93
N VAL A 615 -4.58 -3.53 12.29
CA VAL A 615 -4.90 -3.47 10.85
C VAL A 615 -6.39 -3.20 10.71
N GLU A 616 -6.72 -2.04 10.18
CA GLU A 616 -8.08 -1.50 10.25
C GLU A 616 -8.73 -1.51 8.87
N PHE A 617 -10.05 -1.34 8.86
CA PHE A 617 -10.84 -1.20 7.66
C PHE A 617 -10.76 -2.41 6.71
N LEU A 618 -10.81 -3.61 7.31
CA LEU A 618 -10.94 -4.86 6.56
C LEU A 618 -12.38 -5.03 6.05
N THR A 619 -12.54 -5.94 5.10
CA THR A 619 -13.84 -6.39 4.57
C THR A 619 -13.79 -7.89 4.33
N ASN A 620 -14.95 -8.51 4.09
CA ASN A 620 -15.08 -9.86 3.58
C ASN A 620 -14.47 -10.95 4.50
N LEU A 621 -14.33 -10.68 5.80
CA LEU A 621 -13.84 -11.65 6.79
C LEU A 621 -14.71 -12.91 6.89
N LYS A 622 -15.98 -12.86 6.46
CA LYS A 622 -16.86 -14.03 6.35
C LYS A 622 -16.44 -15.05 5.29
N SER A 623 -15.57 -14.66 4.34
CA SER A 623 -15.14 -15.52 3.23
C SER A 623 -14.02 -16.49 3.60
N ILE A 624 -13.43 -16.34 4.79
CA ILE A 624 -12.36 -17.18 5.29
C ILE A 624 -12.83 -18.01 6.49
N PRO A 625 -12.25 -19.20 6.72
CA PRO A 625 -12.58 -20.00 7.89
C PRO A 625 -12.12 -19.32 9.17
N GLU A 626 -12.77 -19.64 10.29
CA GLU A 626 -12.44 -19.05 11.59
C GLU A 626 -11.04 -19.40 12.09
N LYS A 627 -10.49 -20.52 11.58
CA LYS A 627 -9.11 -20.97 11.77
C LYS A 627 -8.56 -21.63 10.51
N GLY A 628 -7.24 -21.63 10.38
CA GLY A 628 -6.52 -22.35 9.32
C GLY A 628 -6.21 -21.53 8.08
N ALA A 629 -6.71 -20.29 8.01
CA ALA A 629 -6.23 -19.29 7.07
C ALA A 629 -4.94 -18.65 7.59
N TYR A 630 -4.05 -18.24 6.69
CA TYR A 630 -2.86 -17.45 6.96
C TYR A 630 -3.08 -16.02 6.45
N PHE A 631 -3.10 -15.07 7.38
CA PHE A 631 -3.29 -13.65 7.09
C PHE A 631 -1.98 -13.00 6.69
N ILE A 632 -2.04 -12.11 5.71
CA ILE A 632 -0.93 -11.27 5.29
C ILE A 632 -1.44 -9.85 5.04
N PHE A 633 -0.86 -8.88 5.74
CA PHE A 633 -0.94 -7.47 5.38
C PHE A 633 0.47 -6.91 5.17
N ALA A 634 0.66 -6.13 4.11
CA ALA A 634 1.96 -5.51 3.81
C ALA A 634 1.75 -4.05 3.36
N PRO A 635 2.07 -3.05 4.22
CA PRO A 635 1.92 -1.64 3.89
C PRO A 635 3.06 -1.15 2.98
N ILE A 636 2.77 -0.13 2.17
CA ILE A 636 3.76 0.48 1.27
C ILE A 636 4.94 1.04 2.09
N LYS A 637 6.17 0.80 1.62
CA LYS A 637 7.42 1.12 2.35
C LYS A 637 7.83 2.59 2.22
N ILE A 638 7.08 3.49 2.84
CA ILE A 638 7.31 4.94 2.74
C ILE A 638 8.11 5.45 3.94
N ALA A 639 9.23 6.12 3.67
CA ALA A 639 10.12 6.64 4.70
C ALA A 639 9.40 7.68 5.59
N GLY A 640 9.40 7.43 6.90
CA GLY A 640 8.87 8.36 7.90
C GLY A 640 7.35 8.44 8.00
N ALA A 641 6.59 7.66 7.21
CA ALA A 641 5.14 7.66 7.25
C ALA A 641 4.62 7.05 8.57
N ARG A 642 3.64 7.71 9.19
CA ARG A 642 3.01 7.30 10.47
C ARG A 642 1.59 6.75 10.29
N GLY A 643 1.27 6.33 9.07
CA GLY A 643 0.13 5.51 8.69
C GLY A 643 0.53 4.66 7.48
N GLY A 644 0.02 3.44 7.37
CA GLY A 644 0.44 2.51 6.31
C GLY A 644 -0.72 1.88 5.58
N TYR A 645 -1.22 2.55 4.54
CA TYR A 645 -2.15 1.95 3.58
C TYR A 645 -1.50 0.76 2.85
N GLY A 646 -2.32 -0.21 2.43
CA GLY A 646 -1.85 -1.40 1.75
C GLY A 646 -2.98 -2.33 1.35
N ARG A 647 -2.68 -3.62 1.24
CA ARG A 647 -3.68 -4.67 0.98
C ARG A 647 -3.52 -5.83 1.94
N ALA A 648 -4.65 -6.37 2.37
CA ALA A 648 -4.76 -7.55 3.21
C ALA A 648 -5.29 -8.72 2.37
N ILE A 649 -4.62 -9.87 2.45
CA ILE A 649 -5.11 -11.13 1.90
C ILE A 649 -5.07 -12.24 2.95
N ALA A 650 -5.85 -13.27 2.72
CA ALA A 650 -5.80 -14.50 3.52
C ALA A 650 -5.79 -15.73 2.60
N LEU A 651 -4.85 -16.64 2.85
CA LEU A 651 -4.70 -17.91 2.15
C LEU A 651 -5.18 -19.04 3.05
N TYR A 652 -6.14 -19.85 2.60
CA TYR A 652 -6.76 -20.92 3.40
C TYR A 652 -6.72 -22.25 2.66
#